data_AF-A0A1E5RLB7-F1
#
_entry.id   AF-A0A1E5RLB7-F1
#
_cell.length_a   1.000
_cell.length_b   1.000
_cell.length_c   1.000
_cell.angle_alpha   90.00
_cell.angle_beta   90.00
_cell.angle_gamma   90.00
#
_symmetry.space_group_name_H-M   'P 1'
#
loop_
_entity.id
_entity.type
_entity.pdbx_description
1 polymer ?
#
loop_
_entity_poly.entity_id
_entity_poly.type
_entity_poly.pdbx_seq_one_letter_code
_entity_poly.pdbx_strand_id
1 'polypeptide(L)'
;MPAEKEVTPCCEPASDTIHIELTELFNDFLTIDGTASPPPPNTTLNLQHLQRGWTKEHALRRYLSENLQFKKIETLTKELLDFNYDIDDWITGELEVCESKIFSNVIDNNFNILKLNYSFIKEGSILASPSTEDPNYFYDWVRDSGILMKTILNFMKVQLDFIICDIQEESLLSHVSFKSLKLITFCLKNFHHNYTLMQIPNLSGSSCDKPDGDLKGLGEPKWNLDETRYDDPWGRPQNDGPAIRAMAALHFLQLLKKYDIRISELIHEVKHHNLLKYEIFFDNEAEFINKFIIFDLKFIINNWKEENFDLWEEVKGYHFFTSLCQLKAIKLGEEILSLYLKDQALYEKLDIDDQFIQTLHNTYEDILNFMKNEAGFDQPDKCYYVENPMSQDYRCGLDIATIIGSNLTHDYIFEHDLYDTEIPFSSKDLKILNNLYHLGKTFVDIYPINDEFKRSQLSIGCCMGRYPEDIYNGNGTSEGHPWFLAVSNSCLLVYNTIMDYLLSKRDLEILLASSVEAENFWNSIFELSNLKIPFKEDIKVTIPYGSDLWEMTLKALSRFADLYILQVRMHLNQKYGSMSEQFDRYTGIMRGATDLSWSYSSFWTAGLMRAKTLSEFDKYAEQKEMDNGNDRMF
;
A
#
# COMPACT_ATOMS: atom_id res chain seq x y z
N MET A 1 46.65 -0.22 -2.38
CA MET A 1 45.33 0.17 -1.84
C MET A 1 44.68 1.02 -2.90
N PRO A 2 43.65 0.54 -3.61
CA PRO A 2 42.80 1.45 -4.36
C PRO A 2 42.08 2.34 -3.34
N ALA A 3 42.05 3.65 -3.58
CA ALA A 3 41.34 4.59 -2.74
C ALA A 3 39.87 4.16 -2.66
N GLU A 4 39.35 3.99 -1.45
CA GLU A 4 37.90 3.95 -1.21
C GLU A 4 37.32 5.23 -1.81
N LYS A 5 36.55 5.10 -2.90
CA LYS A 5 35.68 6.18 -3.34
C LYS A 5 34.67 6.34 -2.21
N GLU A 6 34.64 7.51 -1.57
CA GLU A 6 33.51 7.90 -0.73
C GLU A 6 32.24 7.77 -1.57
N VAL A 7 31.43 6.75 -1.25
CA VAL A 7 30.13 6.55 -1.90
C VAL A 7 29.21 7.61 -1.34
N THR A 8 28.87 8.60 -2.15
CA THR A 8 27.92 9.65 -1.80
C THR A 8 26.51 9.04 -1.84
N PRO A 9 25.67 9.20 -0.80
CA PRO A 9 24.33 8.61 -0.80
C PRO A 9 23.50 9.15 -1.96
N CYS A 10 22.86 8.29 -2.75
CA CYS A 10 22.17 8.73 -3.97
C CYS A 10 20.90 9.57 -3.75
N CYS A 11 20.39 9.64 -2.51
CA CYS A 11 19.15 10.34 -2.17
C CYS A 11 19.30 11.40 -1.07
N GLU A 12 20.54 11.66 -0.60
CA GLU A 12 20.78 12.71 0.38
C GLU A 12 21.48 13.91 -0.27
N PRO A 13 21.04 15.14 0.01
CA PRO A 13 21.72 16.33 -0.50
C PRO A 13 23.15 16.40 0.01
N ALA A 14 24.12 16.68 -0.87
CA ALA A 14 25.49 16.95 -0.46
C ALA A 14 25.58 18.17 0.47
N SER A 15 26.66 18.28 1.25
CA SER A 15 26.88 19.38 2.20
C SER A 15 26.84 20.78 1.56
N ASP A 16 27.12 20.87 0.26
CA ASP A 16 27.15 22.12 -0.52
C ASP A 16 25.90 22.30 -1.43
N THR A 17 24.71 21.89 -0.96
CA THR A 17 23.46 21.97 -1.75
C THR A 17 22.94 23.40 -1.93
N ILE A 18 22.51 23.74 -3.15
CA ILE A 18 21.83 25.01 -3.46
C ILE A 18 20.33 24.83 -3.31
N HIS A 19 19.69 25.69 -2.51
CA HIS A 19 18.25 25.69 -2.34
C HIS A 19 17.59 26.67 -3.30
N ILE A 20 16.57 26.22 -4.02
CA ILE A 20 15.78 27.04 -4.94
C ILE A 20 14.31 26.83 -4.64
N GLU A 21 13.58 27.91 -4.46
CA GLU A 21 12.13 27.87 -4.34
C GLU A 21 11.48 28.23 -5.69
N LEU A 22 10.49 27.45 -6.13
CA LEU A 22 9.74 27.66 -7.38
C LEU A 22 8.24 27.59 -7.12
N THR A 23 7.53 28.68 -7.41
CA THR A 23 6.07 28.77 -7.23
C THR A 23 5.29 28.64 -8.54
N GLU A 24 5.92 28.99 -9.67
CA GLU A 24 5.32 29.02 -11.00
C GLU A 24 6.36 28.73 -12.10
N LEU A 25 5.89 28.36 -13.29
CA LEU A 25 6.68 28.28 -14.52
C LEU A 25 6.34 29.48 -15.42
N PHE A 26 7.27 29.96 -16.25
CA PHE A 26 7.00 31.13 -17.10
C PHE A 26 5.97 30.84 -18.22
N ASN A 27 4.90 31.65 -18.22
CA ASN A 27 3.76 31.90 -19.13
C ASN A 27 3.44 31.10 -20.42
N ASP A 28 4.32 30.25 -20.98
CA ASP A 28 4.02 29.45 -22.19
C ASP A 28 4.19 27.92 -21.97
N PHE A 29 4.57 27.49 -20.75
CA PHE A 29 4.84 26.08 -20.41
C PHE A 29 3.88 25.49 -19.35
N LEU A 30 2.92 26.28 -18.87
CA LEU A 30 1.95 25.89 -17.84
C LEU A 30 0.79 25.08 -18.44
N THR A 31 1.09 24.01 -19.16
CA THR A 31 0.07 23.09 -19.62
C THR A 31 0.47 21.66 -19.26
N ILE A 32 -0.37 20.99 -18.47
CA ILE A 32 -0.21 19.56 -18.13
C ILE A 32 -0.25 18.68 -19.40
N ASP A 33 -0.68 19.26 -20.53
CA ASP A 33 -0.70 18.61 -21.83
C ASP A 33 0.67 18.46 -22.51
N GLY A 34 1.72 19.12 -22.01
CA GLY A 34 3.06 19.10 -22.60
C GLY A 34 3.11 19.57 -24.06
N THR A 35 2.16 20.42 -24.48
CA THR A 35 2.09 20.96 -25.85
C THR A 35 3.16 22.01 -26.12
N ALA A 36 3.76 22.57 -25.07
CA ALA A 36 4.90 23.46 -25.20
C ALA A 36 6.13 22.68 -25.71
N SER A 37 6.86 23.26 -26.67
CA SER A 37 8.05 22.61 -27.25
C SER A 37 9.16 22.51 -26.20
N PRO A 38 9.87 21.37 -26.07
CA PRO A 38 10.99 21.29 -25.15
C PRO A 38 12.06 22.32 -25.50
N PRO A 39 12.79 22.87 -24.50
CA PRO A 39 13.96 23.66 -24.80
C PRO A 39 14.90 22.83 -25.68
N PRO A 40 15.64 23.44 -26.63
CA PRO A 40 16.55 22.71 -27.48
C PRO A 40 17.49 21.82 -26.64
N PRO A 41 17.81 20.59 -27.10
CA PRO A 41 18.76 19.73 -26.42
C PRO A 41 20.05 20.50 -26.13
N ASN A 42 20.56 20.42 -24.90
CA ASN A 42 21.73 21.17 -24.39
C ASN A 42 21.50 22.65 -24.03
N THR A 43 20.28 23.08 -23.71
CA THR A 43 20.04 24.44 -23.21
C THR A 43 20.79 24.66 -21.90
N THR A 44 21.85 25.48 -21.97
CA THR A 44 22.80 25.70 -20.86
C THR A 44 22.58 27.08 -20.29
N LEU A 45 22.54 27.20 -18.96
CA LEU A 45 22.55 28.50 -18.28
C LEU A 45 23.82 29.28 -18.67
N ASN A 46 23.68 30.37 -19.42
CA ASN A 46 24.81 31.22 -19.79
C ASN A 46 25.10 32.24 -18.68
N LEU A 47 26.06 31.91 -17.82
CA LEU A 47 26.51 32.77 -16.72
C LEU A 47 27.32 34.01 -17.17
N GLN A 48 27.74 34.09 -18.44
CA GLN A 48 28.54 35.22 -18.94
C GLN A 48 27.72 36.52 -19.08
N HIS A 49 26.39 36.44 -18.94
CA HIS A 49 25.48 37.58 -18.99
C HIS A 49 24.55 37.65 -17.76
N LEU A 50 25.07 37.32 -16.57
CA LEU A 50 24.35 37.66 -15.33
C LEU A 50 24.07 39.16 -15.33
N GLN A 51 22.78 39.54 -15.30
CA GLN A 51 22.40 40.92 -15.12
C GLN A 51 23.07 41.48 -13.86
N ARG A 52 23.54 42.72 -13.94
CA ARG A 52 24.31 43.36 -12.87
C ARG A 52 23.48 43.32 -11.56
N GLY A 53 23.93 42.56 -10.57
CA GLY A 53 23.27 42.41 -9.27
C GLY A 53 22.57 41.07 -9.01
N TRP A 54 22.54 40.15 -9.98
CA TRP A 54 21.94 38.81 -9.77
C TRP A 54 22.87 37.88 -8.98
N THR A 55 22.30 37.14 -8.01
CA THR A 55 23.01 36.04 -7.34
C THR A 55 22.93 34.75 -8.16
N LYS A 56 23.76 33.75 -7.81
CA LYS A 56 23.70 32.38 -8.38
C LYS A 56 22.29 31.80 -8.30
N GLU A 57 21.62 32.01 -7.18
CA GLU A 57 20.25 31.57 -6.90
C GLU A 57 19.23 32.22 -7.85
N HIS A 58 19.30 33.53 -8.06
CA HIS A 58 18.38 34.24 -8.98
C HIS A 58 18.48 33.70 -10.41
N ALA A 59 19.71 33.43 -10.89
CA ALA A 59 19.93 32.89 -12.21
C ALA A 59 19.39 31.46 -12.34
N LEU A 60 19.58 30.65 -11.31
CA LEU A 60 19.11 29.27 -11.28
C LEU A 60 17.59 29.19 -11.17
N ARG A 61 16.97 30.01 -10.32
CA ARG A 61 15.50 30.13 -10.21
C ARG A 61 14.88 30.46 -11.56
N ARG A 62 15.42 31.46 -12.27
CA ARG A 62 14.97 31.81 -13.62
C ARG A 62 15.17 30.69 -14.63
N TYR A 63 16.34 30.05 -14.64
CA TYR A 63 16.61 28.97 -15.57
C TYR A 63 15.64 27.81 -15.37
N LEU A 64 15.41 27.40 -14.11
CA LEU A 64 14.46 26.34 -13.81
C LEU A 64 13.03 26.75 -14.17
N SER A 65 12.60 27.99 -13.88
CA SER A 65 11.26 28.44 -14.25
C SER A 65 11.03 28.58 -15.77
N GLU A 66 12.10 28.73 -16.57
CA GLU A 66 12.05 28.79 -18.03
C GLU A 66 12.22 27.42 -18.71
N ASN A 67 12.80 26.41 -18.03
CA ASN A 67 13.24 25.16 -18.68
C ASN A 67 12.71 23.87 -18.02
N LEU A 68 12.22 23.92 -16.78
CA LEU A 68 11.57 22.78 -16.14
C LEU A 68 10.22 22.54 -16.82
N GLN A 69 9.98 21.31 -17.29
CA GLN A 69 8.78 20.94 -18.02
C GLN A 69 8.21 19.63 -17.51
N PHE A 70 6.89 19.49 -17.57
CA PHE A 70 6.22 18.21 -17.36
C PHE A 70 6.42 17.28 -18.55
N LYS A 71 6.52 15.96 -18.28
CA LYS A 71 6.42 14.94 -19.33
C LYS A 71 5.03 14.95 -19.98
N LYS A 72 4.93 14.49 -21.23
CA LYS A 72 3.69 14.49 -22.04
C LYS A 72 2.69 13.41 -21.63
N ILE A 73 2.15 13.51 -20.42
CA ILE A 73 1.20 12.55 -19.85
C ILE A 73 -0.13 12.59 -20.59
N GLU A 74 -0.68 13.79 -20.80
CA GLU A 74 -2.03 13.96 -21.34
C GLU A 74 -2.17 13.44 -22.77
N THR A 75 -1.09 13.45 -23.55
CA THR A 75 -1.12 12.87 -24.91
C THR A 75 -1.33 11.35 -24.83
N LEU A 76 -0.55 10.65 -24.00
CA LEU A 76 -0.70 9.21 -23.83
C LEU A 76 -2.03 8.85 -23.17
N THR A 77 -2.45 9.59 -22.14
CA THR A 77 -3.75 9.39 -21.51
C THR A 77 -4.89 9.56 -22.53
N LYS A 78 -4.84 10.55 -23.42
CA LYS A 78 -5.82 10.74 -24.50
C LYS A 78 -5.73 9.68 -25.60
N GLU A 79 -4.53 9.18 -25.90
CA GLU A 79 -4.34 8.09 -26.89
C GLU A 79 -4.88 6.75 -26.36
N LEU A 80 -4.76 6.51 -25.05
CA LEU A 80 -5.28 5.33 -24.36
C LEU A 80 -6.79 5.41 -24.07
N LEU A 81 -7.30 6.61 -23.77
CA LEU A 81 -8.73 6.87 -23.60
C LEU A 81 -9.40 7.04 -24.96
N ASP A 82 -9.90 5.95 -25.55
CA ASP A 82 -10.76 6.03 -26.73
C ASP A 82 -12.00 6.91 -26.42
N PHE A 83 -12.19 7.98 -27.20
CA PHE A 83 -12.79 9.28 -26.82
C PHE A 83 -14.31 9.35 -26.49
N ASN A 84 -14.95 8.31 -25.95
CA ASN A 84 -16.39 8.33 -25.61
C ASN A 84 -16.75 7.62 -24.29
N TYR A 85 -15.78 7.42 -23.40
CA TYR A 85 -15.99 6.64 -22.18
C TYR A 85 -15.60 7.42 -20.94
N ASP A 86 -16.53 7.51 -19.99
CA ASP A 86 -16.31 8.14 -18.70
C ASP A 86 -15.56 7.16 -17.78
N ILE A 87 -14.30 7.47 -17.46
CA ILE A 87 -13.46 6.64 -16.61
C ILE A 87 -14.00 6.60 -15.17
N ASP A 88 -14.63 7.67 -14.70
CA ASP A 88 -15.17 7.77 -13.35
C ASP A 88 -16.41 6.87 -13.19
N ASP A 89 -17.29 6.86 -14.20
CA ASP A 89 -18.44 5.94 -14.25
C ASP A 89 -17.97 4.48 -14.24
N TRP A 90 -16.91 4.16 -14.99
CA TRP A 90 -16.39 2.80 -15.04
C TRP A 90 -15.72 2.38 -13.75
N ILE A 91 -14.87 3.23 -13.15
CA ILE A 91 -14.24 2.93 -11.86
C ILE A 91 -15.34 2.66 -10.84
N THR A 92 -16.38 3.50 -10.79
CA THR A 92 -17.50 3.31 -9.87
C THR A 92 -18.18 1.94 -10.06
N GLY A 93 -18.49 1.57 -11.30
CA GLY A 93 -19.06 0.26 -11.60
C GLY A 93 -18.12 -0.91 -11.27
N GLU A 94 -16.83 -0.76 -11.57
CA GLU A 94 -15.83 -1.81 -11.31
C GLU A 94 -15.55 -1.98 -9.81
N LEU A 95 -15.65 -0.92 -9.01
CA LEU A 95 -15.58 -1.00 -7.54
C LEU A 95 -16.72 -1.85 -6.96
N GLU A 96 -17.94 -1.73 -7.48
CA GLU A 96 -19.08 -2.58 -7.09
C GLU A 96 -18.85 -4.04 -7.49
N VAL A 97 -18.29 -4.28 -8.68
CA VAL A 97 -17.93 -5.63 -9.13
C VAL A 97 -16.85 -6.24 -8.24
N CYS A 98 -15.80 -5.47 -7.91
CA CYS A 98 -14.75 -5.90 -7.00
C CYS A 98 -15.29 -6.23 -5.61
N GLU A 99 -16.18 -5.41 -5.05
CA GLU A 99 -16.85 -5.71 -3.78
C GLU A 99 -17.61 -7.04 -3.87
N SER A 100 -18.39 -7.26 -4.93
CA SER A 100 -19.10 -8.52 -5.14
C SER A 100 -18.16 -9.72 -5.29
N LYS A 101 -17.00 -9.55 -5.95
CA LYS A 101 -16.01 -10.60 -6.16
C LYS A 101 -15.27 -10.95 -4.86
N ILE A 102 -14.93 -9.95 -4.05
CA ILE A 102 -14.37 -10.16 -2.69
C ILE A 102 -15.35 -10.98 -1.85
N PHE A 103 -16.63 -10.60 -1.82
CA PHE A 103 -17.64 -11.37 -1.07
C PHE A 103 -17.95 -12.74 -1.67
N SER A 104 -17.61 -12.97 -2.93
CA SER A 104 -17.71 -14.32 -3.51
C SER A 104 -16.61 -15.25 -3.01
N ASN A 105 -15.48 -14.72 -2.52
CA ASN A 105 -14.36 -15.52 -1.99
C ASN A 105 -14.33 -15.58 -0.44
N VAL A 106 -15.17 -14.79 0.22
CA VAL A 106 -15.41 -14.86 1.68
C VAL A 106 -16.37 -16.01 2.00
N ILE A 107 -16.01 -16.93 2.91
CA ILE A 107 -16.92 -18.03 3.24
C ILE A 107 -17.86 -17.64 4.40
N ASP A 108 -19.09 -17.26 4.05
CA ASP A 108 -20.18 -16.99 4.99
C ASP A 108 -21.56 -17.21 4.33
N ASN A 109 -22.42 -18.02 4.95
CA ASN A 109 -23.80 -18.23 4.48
C ASN A 109 -24.65 -16.95 4.47
N ASN A 110 -24.22 -15.90 5.15
CA ASN A 110 -24.87 -14.60 5.10
C ASN A 110 -24.61 -13.85 3.78
N PHE A 111 -23.49 -14.15 3.09
CA PHE A 111 -23.05 -13.49 1.86
C PHE A 111 -23.24 -14.35 0.62
N ASN A 112 -22.92 -15.63 0.68
CA ASN A 112 -22.99 -16.52 -0.46
C ASN A 112 -23.38 -17.95 -0.06
N ILE A 113 -23.57 -18.79 -1.07
CA ILE A 113 -23.97 -20.18 -0.92
C ILE A 113 -22.80 -21.16 -1.17
N LEU A 114 -21.54 -20.72 -1.10
CA LEU A 114 -20.38 -21.58 -1.40
C LEU A 114 -20.36 -22.84 -0.53
N LYS A 115 -20.78 -22.73 0.73
CA LYS A 115 -20.88 -23.87 1.64
C LYS A 115 -21.93 -24.91 1.22
N LEU A 116 -22.93 -24.53 0.40
CA LEU A 116 -23.86 -25.50 -0.20
C LEU A 116 -23.15 -26.36 -1.27
N ASN A 117 -22.17 -25.78 -1.97
CA ASN A 117 -21.39 -26.48 -2.98
C ASN A 117 -20.23 -27.27 -2.35
N TYR A 118 -19.72 -26.82 -1.20
CA TYR A 118 -18.60 -27.41 -0.47
C TYR A 118 -18.89 -27.49 1.03
N SER A 119 -19.64 -28.52 1.45
CA SER A 119 -20.12 -28.64 2.84
C SER A 119 -19.01 -28.82 3.89
N PHE A 120 -17.79 -29.18 3.47
CA PHE A 120 -16.63 -29.32 4.35
C PHE A 120 -16.03 -27.97 4.79
N ILE A 121 -16.26 -26.91 4.01
CA ILE A 121 -15.65 -25.59 4.23
C ILE A 121 -16.24 -24.93 5.48
N LYS A 122 -15.37 -24.23 6.22
CA LYS A 122 -15.68 -23.57 7.48
C LYS A 122 -15.93 -22.07 7.29
N GLU A 123 -16.96 -21.56 7.97
CA GLU A 123 -17.28 -20.13 7.87
C GLU A 123 -16.21 -19.28 8.56
N GLY A 124 -15.96 -18.10 8.00
CA GLY A 124 -14.89 -17.22 8.44
C GLY A 124 -13.61 -17.37 7.62
N SER A 125 -13.43 -18.45 6.88
CA SER A 125 -12.30 -18.58 5.94
C SER A 125 -12.40 -17.60 4.77
N ILE A 126 -11.26 -17.23 4.21
CA ILE A 126 -11.16 -16.42 2.99
C ILE A 126 -10.33 -17.18 1.98
N LEU A 127 -10.91 -17.37 0.81
CA LEU A 127 -10.28 -18.09 -0.28
C LEU A 127 -9.28 -17.20 -1.01
N ALA A 128 -8.06 -17.69 -1.30
CA ALA A 128 -7.15 -16.96 -2.19
C ALA A 128 -7.73 -16.87 -3.61
N SER A 129 -8.19 -18.00 -4.17
CA SER A 129 -8.89 -18.07 -5.46
C SER A 129 -9.78 -19.33 -5.57
N PRO A 130 -10.88 -19.30 -6.36
CA PRO A 130 -11.66 -20.48 -6.70
C PRO A 130 -10.92 -21.54 -7.55
N SER A 131 -9.69 -21.28 -7.98
CA SER A 131 -8.91 -22.19 -8.83
C SER A 131 -8.49 -23.44 -8.05
N THR A 132 -8.96 -24.61 -8.46
CA THR A 132 -8.63 -25.90 -7.84
C THR A 132 -7.52 -26.68 -8.56
N GLU A 133 -7.15 -26.26 -9.76
CA GLU A 133 -6.12 -26.87 -10.61
C GLU A 133 -5.51 -25.83 -11.56
N ASP A 134 -4.23 -25.99 -11.88
CA ASP A 134 -3.47 -25.19 -12.86
C ASP A 134 -3.66 -23.65 -12.82
N PRO A 135 -3.42 -22.98 -11.67
CA PRO A 135 -2.87 -23.51 -10.41
C PRO A 135 -3.95 -23.81 -9.36
N ASN A 136 -3.61 -24.65 -8.37
CA ASN A 136 -4.49 -24.89 -7.22
C ASN A 136 -4.24 -23.85 -6.11
N TYR A 137 -5.14 -22.88 -6.01
CA TYR A 137 -5.14 -21.80 -5.02
C TYR A 137 -6.34 -21.90 -4.08
N PHE A 138 -6.97 -23.08 -4.01
CA PHE A 138 -8.18 -23.31 -3.23
C PHE A 138 -7.88 -23.54 -1.74
N TYR A 139 -7.20 -22.57 -1.11
CA TYR A 139 -6.79 -22.59 0.30
C TYR A 139 -6.98 -21.22 0.96
N ASP A 140 -6.88 -21.21 2.29
CA ASP A 140 -6.87 -20.00 3.12
C ASP A 140 -5.42 -19.68 3.50
N TRP A 141 -4.86 -18.62 2.92
CA TRP A 141 -3.55 -18.08 3.31
C TRP A 141 -3.74 -17.02 4.39
N VAL A 142 -2.91 -17.09 5.43
CA VAL A 142 -2.97 -16.14 6.56
C VAL A 142 -2.73 -14.70 6.07
N ARG A 143 -1.77 -14.50 5.15
CA ARG A 143 -1.49 -13.20 4.54
C ARG A 143 -2.70 -12.67 3.76
N ASP A 144 -3.18 -13.43 2.79
CA ASP A 144 -4.30 -13.05 1.92
C ASP A 144 -5.56 -12.75 2.74
N SER A 145 -5.86 -13.61 3.73
CA SER A 145 -6.95 -13.42 4.68
C SER A 145 -6.81 -12.14 5.49
N GLY A 146 -5.60 -11.85 6.00
CA GLY A 146 -5.33 -10.62 6.75
C GLY A 146 -5.48 -9.35 5.90
N ILE A 147 -4.99 -9.39 4.65
CA ILE A 147 -5.13 -8.26 3.69
C ILE A 147 -6.59 -8.03 3.34
N LEU A 148 -7.34 -9.09 3.01
CA LEU A 148 -8.76 -8.96 2.71
C LEU A 148 -9.57 -8.51 3.92
N MET A 149 -9.22 -8.98 5.13
CA MET A 149 -9.87 -8.50 6.35
C MET A 149 -9.67 -6.99 6.50
N LYS A 150 -8.49 -6.46 6.21
CA LYS A 150 -8.26 -5.01 6.20
C LYS A 150 -9.16 -4.29 5.19
N THR A 151 -9.33 -4.81 3.98
CA THR A 151 -10.29 -4.25 3.00
C THR A 151 -11.75 -4.32 3.49
N ILE A 152 -12.14 -5.40 4.16
CA ILE A 152 -13.49 -5.53 4.74
C ILE A 152 -13.70 -4.54 5.88
N LEU A 153 -12.68 -4.28 6.70
CA LEU A 153 -12.71 -3.22 7.70
C LEU A 153 -12.82 -1.83 7.05
N ASN A 154 -12.22 -1.62 5.87
CA ASN A 154 -12.43 -0.40 5.08
C ASN A 154 -13.88 -0.28 4.59
N PHE A 155 -14.53 -1.36 4.13
CA PHE A 155 -15.96 -1.34 3.81
C PHE A 155 -16.80 -0.92 5.01
N MET A 156 -16.53 -1.53 6.16
CA MET A 156 -17.23 -1.24 7.41
C MET A 156 -17.02 0.22 7.82
N LYS A 157 -15.79 0.73 7.77
CA LYS A 157 -15.47 2.13 8.09
C LYS A 157 -16.24 3.11 7.22
N VAL A 158 -16.19 2.95 5.89
CA VAL A 158 -16.89 3.83 4.95
C VAL A 158 -18.39 3.87 5.25
N GLN A 159 -18.99 2.73 5.62
CA GLN A 159 -20.40 2.66 6.00
C GLN A 159 -20.69 3.33 7.34
N LEU A 160 -19.83 3.16 8.35
CA LEU A 160 -20.02 3.77 9.66
C LEU A 160 -19.79 5.29 9.64
N ASP A 161 -18.79 5.77 8.88
CA ASP A 161 -18.56 7.20 8.65
C ASP A 161 -19.80 7.87 8.02
N PHE A 162 -20.43 7.21 7.04
CA PHE A 162 -21.66 7.70 6.42
C PHE A 162 -22.82 7.82 7.42
N ILE A 163 -23.01 6.82 8.29
CA ILE A 163 -24.11 6.81 9.26
C ILE A 163 -23.93 7.89 10.35
N ILE A 164 -22.70 8.09 10.86
CA ILE A 164 -22.44 9.07 11.92
C ILE A 164 -22.82 10.49 11.50
N CYS A 165 -22.66 10.84 10.23
CA CYS A 165 -23.04 12.17 9.73
C CYS A 165 -24.54 12.48 9.90
N ASP A 166 -25.39 11.45 10.05
CA ASP A 166 -26.85 11.57 10.02
C ASP A 166 -27.53 11.44 11.40
N ILE A 167 -26.80 11.10 12.48
CA ILE A 167 -27.40 10.81 13.80
C ILE A 167 -27.09 11.92 14.81
N GLN A 168 -28.10 12.35 15.57
CA GLN A 168 -27.95 13.38 16.60
C GLN A 168 -27.95 12.89 18.06
N GLU A 169 -28.38 11.67 18.41
CA GLU A 169 -28.37 11.20 19.83
C GLU A 169 -28.71 9.70 20.06
N GLU A 170 -28.89 8.88 19.01
CA GLU A 170 -29.25 7.45 19.13
C GLU A 170 -28.01 6.53 19.04
N SER A 171 -28.12 5.29 19.55
CA SER A 171 -27.06 4.29 19.41
C SER A 171 -26.74 4.05 17.94
N LEU A 172 -25.46 4.13 17.56
CA LEU A 172 -25.04 3.92 16.17
C LEU A 172 -25.51 2.58 15.63
N LEU A 173 -25.51 1.53 16.47
CA LEU A 173 -25.89 0.17 16.10
C LEU A 173 -27.35 0.04 15.64
N SER A 174 -28.27 0.88 16.13
CA SER A 174 -29.67 0.83 15.68
C SER A 174 -29.88 1.30 14.24
N HIS A 175 -28.89 1.99 13.67
CA HIS A 175 -28.91 2.54 12.32
C HIS A 175 -28.02 1.76 11.33
N VAL A 176 -27.28 0.78 11.82
CA VAL A 176 -26.40 -0.05 10.99
C VAL A 176 -27.24 -0.84 9.99
N SER A 177 -26.93 -0.71 8.70
CA SER A 177 -27.67 -1.40 7.64
C SER A 177 -27.52 -2.92 7.78
N PHE A 178 -28.48 -3.68 7.24
CA PHE A 178 -28.37 -5.14 7.23
C PHE A 178 -27.13 -5.64 6.45
N LYS A 179 -26.66 -4.90 5.43
CA LYS A 179 -25.39 -5.19 4.73
C LYS A 179 -24.20 -5.06 5.69
N SER A 180 -24.16 -3.99 6.47
CA SER A 180 -23.12 -3.72 7.47
C SER A 180 -23.13 -4.75 8.60
N LEU A 181 -24.31 -5.17 9.08
CA LEU A 181 -24.41 -6.26 10.07
C LEU A 181 -23.85 -7.58 9.55
N LYS A 182 -24.02 -7.90 8.27
CA LYS A 182 -23.37 -9.07 7.67
C LYS A 182 -21.85 -8.94 7.66
N LEU A 183 -21.31 -7.76 7.34
CA LEU A 183 -19.86 -7.52 7.35
C LEU A 183 -19.28 -7.69 8.75
N ILE A 184 -19.90 -7.05 9.75
CA ILE A 184 -19.56 -7.22 11.16
C ILE A 184 -19.59 -8.69 11.54
N THR A 185 -20.66 -9.39 11.17
CA THR A 185 -20.79 -10.83 11.46
C THR A 185 -19.64 -11.62 10.84
N PHE A 186 -19.26 -11.32 9.60
CA PHE A 186 -18.14 -11.99 8.95
C PHE A 186 -16.81 -11.71 9.65
N CYS A 187 -16.53 -10.48 10.07
CA CYS A 187 -15.33 -10.17 10.87
C CYS A 187 -15.25 -11.06 12.12
N LEU A 188 -16.35 -11.17 12.88
CA LEU A 188 -16.42 -12.04 14.07
C LEU A 188 -16.15 -13.51 13.72
N LYS A 189 -16.74 -14.01 12.63
CA LYS A 189 -16.53 -15.39 12.16
C LYS A 189 -15.08 -15.63 11.72
N ASN A 190 -14.46 -14.70 11.00
CA ASN A 190 -13.07 -14.83 10.55
C ASN A 190 -12.09 -14.82 11.72
N PHE A 191 -12.28 -13.95 12.71
CA PHE A 191 -11.46 -13.98 13.92
C PHE A 191 -11.61 -15.31 14.65
N HIS A 192 -12.83 -15.86 14.74
CA HIS A 192 -13.05 -17.17 15.33
C HIS A 192 -12.43 -18.32 14.53
N HIS A 193 -12.52 -18.26 13.21
CA HIS A 193 -11.88 -19.22 12.32
C HIS A 193 -10.35 -19.20 12.52
N ASN A 194 -9.73 -18.02 12.48
CA ASN A 194 -8.30 -17.88 12.72
C ASN A 194 -7.92 -18.33 14.13
N TYR A 195 -8.72 -18.03 15.16
CA TYR A 195 -8.47 -18.53 16.51
C TYR A 195 -8.39 -20.05 16.51
N THR A 196 -9.33 -20.73 15.84
CA THR A 196 -9.30 -22.19 15.69
C THR A 196 -8.01 -22.66 15.01
N LEU A 197 -7.57 -22.02 13.93
CA LEU A 197 -6.33 -22.38 13.23
C LEU A 197 -5.08 -22.22 14.10
N MET A 198 -5.00 -21.14 14.90
CA MET A 198 -3.88 -20.88 15.81
C MET A 198 -3.69 -22.00 16.86
N GLN A 199 -4.75 -22.77 17.15
CA GLN A 199 -4.71 -23.90 18.07
C GLN A 199 -4.23 -25.22 17.46
N ILE A 200 -4.02 -25.28 16.14
CA ILE A 200 -3.67 -26.51 15.45
C ILE A 200 -2.15 -26.57 15.27
N PRO A 201 -1.44 -27.57 15.85
CA PRO A 201 -0.04 -27.79 15.51
C PRO A 201 0.12 -28.10 14.02
N ASN A 202 1.18 -27.60 13.41
CA ASN A 202 1.43 -27.71 11.97
C ASN A 202 2.94 -27.95 11.72
N LEU A 203 3.38 -27.80 10.46
CA LEU A 203 4.76 -28.08 10.09
C LEU A 203 5.72 -26.95 10.46
N SER A 204 5.23 -25.72 10.66
CA SER A 204 6.01 -24.61 11.20
C SER A 204 6.23 -24.71 12.72
N GLY A 205 5.31 -25.31 13.49
CA GLY A 205 5.50 -25.49 14.93
C GLY A 205 4.26 -25.90 15.73
N SER A 206 4.31 -25.65 17.03
CA SER A 206 3.25 -26.04 17.97
C SER A 206 2.13 -24.99 18.12
N SER A 207 1.00 -25.41 18.70
CA SER A 207 -0.21 -24.59 18.95
C SER A 207 -0.03 -23.55 20.07
N CYS A 208 -0.82 -22.48 20.08
CA CYS A 208 -0.72 -21.40 21.07
C CYS A 208 -1.32 -21.70 22.47
N ASP A 209 -2.35 -22.55 22.64
CA ASP A 209 -2.99 -22.80 23.96
C ASP A 209 -2.22 -23.77 24.90
N LYS A 210 -0.94 -24.09 24.64
CA LYS A 210 -0.14 -24.90 25.57
C LYS A 210 0.80 -24.01 26.38
N PRO A 211 0.96 -24.24 27.70
CA PRO A 211 1.97 -23.56 28.52
C PRO A 211 3.40 -23.67 27.97
N ASP A 212 3.64 -24.69 27.15
CA ASP A 212 4.91 -24.99 26.47
C ASP A 212 4.85 -24.75 24.94
N GLY A 213 3.82 -24.06 24.43
CA GLY A 213 3.67 -23.75 23.01
C GLY A 213 4.74 -22.75 22.57
N ASP A 214 5.53 -23.10 21.57
CA ASP A 214 6.63 -22.27 21.05
C ASP A 214 6.18 -21.09 20.16
N LEU A 215 4.86 -20.95 19.97
CA LEU A 215 4.18 -20.02 19.04
C LEU A 215 4.60 -20.16 17.57
N LYS A 216 5.54 -21.06 17.23
CA LYS A 216 6.10 -21.16 15.88
C LYS A 216 5.09 -21.64 14.85
N GLY A 217 4.04 -22.34 15.28
CA GLY A 217 2.94 -22.73 14.42
C GLY A 217 2.20 -21.54 13.77
N LEU A 218 2.30 -20.34 14.34
CA LEU A 218 1.66 -19.15 13.79
C LEU A 218 2.29 -18.69 12.46
N GLY A 219 3.54 -19.06 12.19
CA GLY A 219 4.22 -18.80 10.92
C GLY A 219 3.84 -19.77 9.79
N GLU A 220 2.85 -20.66 9.97
CA GLU A 220 2.34 -21.50 8.88
C GLU A 220 1.59 -20.64 7.85
N PRO A 221 1.98 -20.68 6.56
CA PRO A 221 1.44 -19.75 5.57
C PRO A 221 -0.03 -19.94 5.24
N LYS A 222 -0.49 -21.20 5.15
CA LYS A 222 -1.81 -21.54 4.62
C LYS A 222 -2.43 -22.79 5.23
N TRP A 223 -3.74 -22.91 5.06
CA TRP A 223 -4.59 -23.94 5.64
C TRP A 223 -5.59 -24.48 4.64
N ASN A 224 -6.01 -25.73 4.83
CA ASN A 224 -7.16 -26.25 4.10
C ASN A 224 -8.44 -25.60 4.64
N LEU A 225 -9.43 -25.43 3.75
CA LEU A 225 -10.67 -24.74 4.04
C LEU A 225 -11.60 -25.46 5.05
N ASP A 226 -11.28 -26.70 5.41
CA ASP A 226 -11.97 -27.48 6.45
C ASP A 226 -11.36 -27.32 7.85
N GLU A 227 -10.48 -26.32 8.05
CA GLU A 227 -9.69 -26.12 9.28
C GLU A 227 -8.71 -27.27 9.56
N THR A 228 -8.17 -27.88 8.50
CA THR A 228 -7.08 -28.85 8.62
C THR A 228 -5.76 -28.28 8.12
N ARG A 229 -4.66 -28.86 8.61
CA ARG A 229 -3.30 -28.47 8.23
C ARG A 229 -3.02 -28.77 6.76
N TYR A 230 -2.20 -27.94 6.14
CA TYR A 230 -1.60 -28.23 4.85
C TYR A 230 -0.24 -28.93 5.05
N ASP A 231 -0.18 -30.23 4.76
CA ASP A 231 1.00 -31.08 5.07
C ASP A 231 2.02 -31.19 3.92
N ASP A 232 1.74 -30.62 2.75
CA ASP A 232 2.64 -30.72 1.59
C ASP A 232 3.86 -29.78 1.71
N PRO A 233 4.97 -30.05 1.00
CA PRO A 233 6.13 -29.16 0.94
C PRO A 233 5.73 -27.73 0.52
N TRP A 234 6.28 -26.74 1.22
CA TRP A 234 5.98 -25.33 1.01
C TRP A 234 7.10 -24.44 1.56
N GLY A 235 7.19 -23.21 1.07
CA GLY A 235 8.06 -22.16 1.62
C GLY A 235 7.53 -21.69 2.98
N ARG A 236 7.86 -22.41 4.06
CA ARG A 236 7.47 -22.12 5.45
C ARG A 236 8.68 -21.97 6.38
N PRO A 237 8.59 -21.17 7.46
CA PRO A 237 7.48 -20.28 7.80
C PRO A 237 7.46 -19.01 6.96
N GLN A 238 6.35 -18.28 6.99
CA GLN A 238 6.20 -16.91 6.47
C GLN A 238 5.74 -16.02 7.64
N ASN A 239 6.61 -15.10 8.08
CA ASN A 239 6.43 -14.40 9.35
C ASN A 239 5.65 -13.07 9.22
N ASP A 240 5.21 -12.73 8.01
CA ASP A 240 4.33 -11.59 7.70
C ASP A 240 2.87 -11.90 8.08
N GLY A 241 2.42 -13.14 7.91
CA GLY A 241 1.03 -13.55 8.18
C GLY A 241 0.53 -13.15 9.58
N PRO A 242 1.21 -13.54 10.68
CA PRO A 242 0.86 -13.12 12.03
C PRO A 242 0.83 -11.60 12.22
N ALA A 243 1.74 -10.86 11.59
CA ALA A 243 1.76 -9.40 11.68
C ALA A 243 0.52 -8.78 11.01
N ILE A 244 0.18 -9.22 9.79
CA ILE A 244 -0.98 -8.70 9.05
C ILE A 244 -2.29 -9.10 9.76
N ARG A 245 -2.39 -10.31 10.31
CA ARG A 245 -3.54 -10.74 11.12
C ARG A 245 -3.70 -9.91 12.40
N ALA A 246 -2.60 -9.65 13.11
CA ALA A 246 -2.60 -8.75 14.26
C ALA A 246 -3.05 -7.34 13.88
N MET A 247 -2.54 -6.78 12.78
CA MET A 247 -2.96 -5.47 12.27
C MET A 247 -4.47 -5.43 12.01
N ALA A 248 -5.05 -6.45 11.36
CA ALA A 248 -6.49 -6.53 11.12
C ALA A 248 -7.30 -6.54 12.43
N ALA A 249 -6.89 -7.35 13.42
CA ALA A 249 -7.57 -7.41 14.72
C ALA A 249 -7.45 -6.10 15.52
N LEU A 250 -6.28 -5.44 15.47
CA LEU A 250 -6.04 -4.16 16.12
C LEU A 250 -6.84 -3.03 15.46
N HIS A 251 -6.88 -2.96 14.13
CA HIS A 251 -7.73 -2.00 13.41
C HIS A 251 -9.22 -2.24 13.68
N PHE A 252 -9.66 -3.49 13.85
CA PHE A 252 -11.03 -3.77 14.27
C PHE A 252 -11.33 -3.14 15.64
N LEU A 253 -10.47 -3.34 16.64
CA LEU A 253 -10.61 -2.69 17.95
C LEU A 253 -10.59 -1.15 17.86
N GLN A 254 -9.67 -0.59 17.08
CA GLN A 254 -9.56 0.85 16.86
C GLN A 254 -10.86 1.41 16.26
N LEU A 255 -11.43 0.73 15.26
CA LEU A 255 -12.69 1.11 14.65
C LEU A 255 -13.81 1.10 15.70
N LEU A 256 -13.97 0.00 16.44
CA LEU A 256 -15.00 -0.08 17.48
C LEU A 256 -14.86 1.04 18.52
N LYS A 257 -13.63 1.33 18.93
CA LYS A 257 -13.35 2.41 19.89
C LYS A 257 -13.70 3.79 19.32
N LYS A 258 -13.42 4.05 18.05
CA LYS A 258 -13.75 5.33 17.37
C LYS A 258 -15.25 5.60 17.40
N TYR A 259 -16.06 4.57 17.17
CA TYR A 259 -17.51 4.68 17.11
C TYR A 259 -18.20 4.37 18.45
N ASP A 260 -17.44 4.22 19.54
CA ASP A 260 -17.92 3.86 20.89
C ASP A 260 -18.82 2.62 20.91
N ILE A 261 -18.44 1.60 20.14
CA ILE A 261 -19.14 0.31 20.06
C ILE A 261 -18.43 -0.72 20.94
N ARG A 262 -19.17 -1.46 21.77
CA ARG A 262 -18.61 -2.62 22.50
C ARG A 262 -18.78 -3.93 21.71
N ILE A 263 -17.80 -4.83 21.81
CA ILE A 263 -17.89 -6.17 21.21
C ILE A 263 -19.14 -6.92 21.71
N SER A 264 -19.47 -6.80 23.00
CA SER A 264 -20.64 -7.45 23.58
C SER A 264 -21.96 -6.97 22.93
N GLU A 265 -22.03 -5.70 22.56
CA GLU A 265 -23.20 -5.12 21.89
C GLU A 265 -23.28 -5.61 20.44
N LEU A 266 -22.16 -5.65 19.72
CA LEU A 266 -22.13 -6.23 18.38
C LEU A 266 -22.59 -7.68 18.35
N ILE A 267 -22.08 -8.50 19.27
CA ILE A 267 -22.45 -9.92 19.38
C ILE A 267 -23.95 -10.05 19.69
N HIS A 268 -24.48 -9.19 20.56
CA HIS A 268 -25.91 -9.14 20.85
C HIS A 268 -26.73 -8.86 19.58
N GLU A 269 -26.38 -7.81 18.83
CA GLU A 269 -27.11 -7.41 17.62
C GLU A 269 -27.07 -8.47 16.53
N VAL A 270 -25.89 -9.05 16.23
CA VAL A 270 -25.79 -10.09 15.20
C VAL A 270 -26.53 -11.37 15.58
N LYS A 271 -26.58 -11.73 16.88
CA LYS A 271 -27.38 -12.86 17.38
C LYS A 271 -28.87 -12.55 17.33
N HIS A 272 -29.29 -11.34 17.71
CA HIS A 272 -30.67 -10.87 17.62
C HIS A 272 -31.20 -10.95 16.17
N HIS A 273 -30.36 -10.61 15.19
CA HIS A 273 -30.67 -10.73 13.76
C HIS A 273 -30.45 -12.13 13.16
N ASN A 274 -30.10 -13.15 13.96
CA ASN A 274 -29.87 -14.54 13.54
C ASN A 274 -28.77 -14.70 12.47
N LEU A 275 -27.77 -13.80 12.48
CA LEU A 275 -26.62 -13.82 11.57
C LEU A 275 -25.46 -14.67 12.10
N LEU A 276 -25.33 -14.76 13.44
CA LEU A 276 -24.37 -15.62 14.14
C LEU A 276 -25.11 -16.74 14.87
N LYS A 277 -24.86 -17.99 14.48
CA LYS A 277 -25.64 -19.17 14.91
C LYS A 277 -24.89 -20.14 15.82
N TYR A 278 -23.64 -19.83 16.13
CA TYR A 278 -22.76 -20.64 16.98
C TYR A 278 -21.96 -19.71 17.89
N GLU A 279 -21.45 -20.28 18.98
CA GLU A 279 -20.62 -19.55 19.92
C GLU A 279 -19.22 -19.34 19.35
N ILE A 280 -18.68 -18.14 19.54
CA ILE A 280 -17.32 -17.75 19.17
C ILE A 280 -16.43 -17.71 20.42
N PHE A 281 -15.12 -17.53 20.27
CA PHE A 281 -14.17 -17.69 21.38
C PHE A 281 -14.11 -16.50 22.36
N PHE A 282 -14.79 -15.40 22.03
CA PHE A 282 -14.74 -14.12 22.73
C PHE A 282 -16.12 -13.46 22.77
N ASP A 283 -16.47 -12.87 23.92
CA ASP A 283 -17.69 -12.07 24.11
C ASP A 283 -17.42 -10.59 24.43
N ASN A 284 -16.15 -10.23 24.60
CA ASN A 284 -15.71 -8.87 24.93
C ASN A 284 -14.27 -8.61 24.48
N GLU A 285 -13.82 -7.36 24.62
CA GLU A 285 -12.50 -6.90 24.18
C GLU A 285 -11.36 -7.59 24.94
N ALA A 286 -11.52 -7.88 26.24
CA ALA A 286 -10.47 -8.54 27.01
C ALA A 286 -10.22 -9.97 26.52
N GLU A 287 -11.27 -10.74 26.23
CA GLU A 287 -11.11 -12.08 25.65
C GLU A 287 -10.51 -12.03 24.24
N PHE A 288 -10.93 -11.06 23.42
CA PHE A 288 -10.37 -10.88 22.08
C PHE A 288 -8.87 -10.53 22.14
N ILE A 289 -8.47 -9.64 23.05
CA ILE A 289 -7.06 -9.28 23.25
C ILE A 289 -6.27 -10.50 23.77
N ASN A 290 -6.72 -11.12 24.87
CA ASN A 290 -5.95 -12.14 25.58
C ASN A 290 -5.77 -13.42 24.76
N LYS A 291 -6.83 -13.85 24.06
CA LYS A 291 -6.86 -15.15 23.36
C LYS A 291 -6.49 -15.07 21.88
N PHE A 292 -6.32 -13.87 21.32
CA PHE A 292 -6.04 -13.70 19.89
C PHE A 292 -4.86 -12.74 19.64
N ILE A 293 -5.04 -11.45 19.92
CA ILE A 293 -4.07 -10.40 19.57
C ILE A 293 -2.71 -10.64 20.23
N ILE A 294 -2.68 -10.99 21.52
CA ILE A 294 -1.44 -11.19 22.26
C ILE A 294 -0.58 -12.31 21.64
N PHE A 295 -1.17 -13.36 21.08
CA PHE A 295 -0.41 -14.47 20.52
C PHE A 295 0.39 -14.06 19.30
N ASP A 296 -0.20 -13.31 18.37
CA ASP A 296 0.53 -12.80 17.21
C ASP A 296 1.60 -11.77 17.63
N LEU A 297 1.30 -10.88 18.58
CA LEU A 297 2.32 -9.93 19.08
C LEU A 297 3.50 -10.64 19.76
N LYS A 298 3.25 -11.66 20.60
CA LYS A 298 4.29 -12.49 21.21
C LYS A 298 5.08 -13.28 20.16
N PHE A 299 4.43 -13.76 19.11
CA PHE A 299 5.12 -14.39 17.99
C PHE A 299 6.11 -13.41 17.34
N ILE A 300 5.68 -12.18 17.05
CA ILE A 300 6.55 -11.17 16.42
C ILE A 300 7.72 -10.84 17.35
N ILE A 301 7.48 -10.57 18.63
CA ILE A 301 8.53 -10.31 19.64
C ILE A 301 9.61 -11.41 19.60
N ASN A 302 9.20 -12.67 19.46
CA ASN A 302 10.11 -13.81 19.51
C ASN A 302 10.76 -14.18 18.16
N ASN A 303 10.24 -13.72 17.01
CA ASN A 303 10.64 -14.22 15.70
C ASN A 303 10.93 -13.15 14.64
N TRP A 304 10.85 -11.85 14.97
CA TRP A 304 11.02 -10.77 13.98
C TRP A 304 12.39 -10.79 13.27
N LYS A 305 13.43 -11.32 13.93
CA LYS A 305 14.80 -11.43 13.39
C LYS A 305 15.11 -12.80 12.78
N GLU A 306 14.14 -13.72 12.71
CA GLU A 306 14.35 -15.06 12.15
C GLU A 306 14.18 -15.05 10.62
N GLU A 307 15.08 -15.75 9.91
CA GLU A 307 14.96 -15.95 8.46
C GLU A 307 13.68 -16.73 8.13
N ASN A 308 12.89 -16.20 7.20
CA ASN A 308 11.61 -16.77 6.78
C ASN A 308 11.46 -16.66 5.26
N PHE A 309 10.41 -17.25 4.68
CA PHE A 309 10.11 -17.10 3.26
C PHE A 309 9.43 -15.75 2.98
N ASP A 310 9.68 -15.19 1.80
CA ASP A 310 9.04 -13.96 1.34
C ASP A 310 7.53 -14.14 1.11
N LEU A 311 6.82 -13.03 0.92
CA LEU A 311 5.40 -13.02 0.53
C LEU A 311 5.10 -13.78 -0.77
N TRP A 312 6.12 -13.98 -1.61
CA TRP A 312 6.07 -14.75 -2.85
C TRP A 312 6.40 -16.23 -2.67
N GLU A 313 6.75 -16.63 -1.44
CA GLU A 313 6.88 -18.02 -1.01
C GLU A 313 8.07 -18.77 -1.64
N GLU A 314 9.09 -18.02 -2.05
CA GLU A 314 10.17 -18.48 -2.93
C GLU A 314 11.54 -18.39 -2.27
N VAL A 315 11.82 -17.28 -1.58
CA VAL A 315 13.16 -16.96 -1.07
C VAL A 315 13.15 -16.93 0.44
N LYS A 316 14.07 -17.68 1.05
CA LYS A 316 14.33 -17.61 2.48
C LYS A 316 15.37 -16.55 2.80
N GLY A 317 15.07 -15.65 3.75
CA GLY A 317 16.00 -14.63 4.23
C GLY A 317 15.32 -13.54 5.05
N TYR A 318 15.91 -12.34 5.04
CA TYR A 318 15.28 -11.12 5.55
C TYR A 318 14.55 -10.38 4.44
N HIS A 319 13.33 -9.94 4.72
CA HIS A 319 12.44 -9.33 3.74
C HIS A 319 11.92 -8.01 4.26
N PHE A 320 12.07 -6.96 3.46
CA PHE A 320 11.63 -5.61 3.81
C PHE A 320 10.12 -5.58 4.08
N PHE A 321 9.32 -6.23 3.23
CA PHE A 321 7.87 -6.37 3.41
C PHE A 321 7.51 -6.98 4.77
N THR A 322 8.12 -8.11 5.10
CA THR A 322 7.84 -8.83 6.35
C THR A 322 8.22 -7.99 7.57
N SER A 323 9.43 -7.42 7.57
CA SER A 323 9.90 -6.58 8.68
C SER A 323 9.05 -5.32 8.85
N LEU A 324 8.60 -4.69 7.75
CA LEU A 324 7.74 -3.51 7.81
C LEU A 324 6.35 -3.84 8.39
N CYS A 325 5.75 -4.97 8.00
CA CYS A 325 4.49 -5.44 8.56
C CYS A 325 4.62 -5.72 10.07
N GLN A 326 5.71 -6.37 10.49
CA GLN A 326 6.01 -6.63 11.90
C GLN A 326 6.20 -5.34 12.69
N LEU A 327 6.95 -4.38 12.15
CA LEU A 327 7.15 -3.05 12.75
C LEU A 327 5.80 -2.36 12.99
N LYS A 328 4.93 -2.33 11.98
CA LYS A 328 3.60 -1.70 12.10
C LYS A 328 2.71 -2.43 13.11
N ALA A 329 2.67 -3.77 13.09
CA ALA A 329 1.86 -4.56 14.00
C ALA A 329 2.25 -4.32 15.47
N ILE A 330 3.56 -4.28 15.78
CA ILE A 330 4.06 -3.98 17.12
C ILE A 330 3.70 -2.55 17.53
N LYS A 331 3.86 -1.57 16.63
CA LYS A 331 3.53 -0.17 16.92
C LYS A 331 2.03 0.03 17.19
N LEU A 332 1.17 -0.56 16.37
CA LEU A 332 -0.29 -0.57 16.60
C LEU A 332 -0.64 -1.26 17.92
N GLY A 333 0.03 -2.38 18.23
CA GLY A 333 -0.15 -3.09 19.49
C GLY A 333 0.20 -2.21 20.70
N GLU A 334 1.34 -1.52 20.66
CA GLU A 334 1.77 -0.59 21.70
C GLU A 334 0.71 0.50 21.93
N GLU A 335 0.27 1.17 20.87
CA GLU A 335 -0.65 2.30 20.97
C GLU A 335 -2.06 1.89 21.39
N ILE A 336 -2.65 0.89 20.73
CA ILE A 336 -4.05 0.51 20.95
C ILE A 336 -4.21 -0.19 22.30
N LEU A 337 -3.31 -1.12 22.67
CA LEU A 337 -3.42 -1.82 23.95
C LEU A 337 -3.21 -0.88 25.15
N SER A 338 -2.39 0.17 25.00
CA SER A 338 -2.24 1.23 26.01
C SER A 338 -3.57 1.96 26.31
N LEU A 339 -4.52 1.98 25.37
CA LEU A 339 -5.85 2.58 25.57
C LEU A 339 -6.76 1.66 26.36
N TYR A 340 -6.75 0.38 25.98
CA TYR A 340 -7.57 -0.63 26.64
C TYR A 340 -7.10 -0.89 28.08
N LEU A 341 -5.81 -0.74 28.37
CA LEU A 341 -5.29 -0.73 29.74
C LEU A 341 -5.84 0.42 30.59
N LYS A 342 -6.25 1.54 29.98
CA LYS A 342 -6.86 2.66 30.72
C LYS A 342 -8.37 2.49 30.92
N ASP A 343 -8.99 1.49 30.30
CA ASP A 343 -10.41 1.18 30.47
C ASP A 343 -10.61 0.40 31.79
N GLN A 344 -11.18 1.07 32.80
CA GLN A 344 -11.41 0.50 34.13
C GLN A 344 -12.29 -0.76 34.12
N ALA A 345 -13.20 -0.91 33.14
CA ALA A 345 -14.08 -2.07 33.05
C ALA A 345 -13.37 -3.32 32.50
N LEU A 346 -12.22 -3.12 31.84
CA LEU A 346 -11.43 -4.16 31.20
C LEU A 346 -10.11 -4.44 31.92
N TYR A 347 -9.52 -3.45 32.60
CA TYR A 347 -8.17 -3.52 33.17
C TYR A 347 -7.89 -4.82 33.95
N GLU A 348 -8.75 -5.20 34.90
CA GLU A 348 -8.56 -6.40 35.72
C GLU A 348 -8.72 -7.73 34.96
N LYS A 349 -9.20 -7.70 33.71
CA LYS A 349 -9.44 -8.87 32.86
C LYS A 349 -8.38 -9.03 31.76
N LEU A 350 -7.49 -8.06 31.57
CA LEU A 350 -6.48 -8.07 30.53
C LEU A 350 -5.22 -8.81 31.02
N ASP A 351 -4.67 -9.70 30.19
CA ASP A 351 -3.42 -10.43 30.45
C ASP A 351 -2.19 -9.64 29.96
N ILE A 352 -2.27 -8.31 30.05
CA ILE A 352 -1.22 -7.35 29.70
C ILE A 352 -1.08 -6.32 30.80
N ASP A 353 0.10 -5.72 30.90
CA ASP A 353 0.44 -4.68 31.85
C ASP A 353 1.37 -3.64 31.18
N ASP A 354 1.76 -2.61 31.94
CA ASP A 354 2.71 -1.59 31.46
C ASP A 354 4.06 -2.18 31.03
N GLN A 355 4.48 -3.33 31.60
CA GLN A 355 5.72 -4.00 31.22
C GLN A 355 5.59 -4.66 29.83
N PHE A 356 4.43 -5.23 29.50
CA PHE A 356 4.16 -5.72 28.15
C PHE A 356 4.16 -4.59 27.12
N ILE A 357 3.54 -3.43 27.42
CA ILE A 357 3.60 -2.25 26.55
C ILE A 357 5.04 -1.79 26.34
N GLN A 358 5.85 -1.72 27.41
CA GLN A 358 7.27 -1.38 27.28
C GLN A 358 8.04 -2.40 26.44
N THR A 359 7.66 -3.68 26.49
CA THR A 359 8.26 -4.73 25.64
C THR A 359 7.94 -4.49 24.17
N LEU A 360 6.70 -4.11 23.85
CA LEU A 360 6.32 -3.73 22.48
C LEU A 360 7.12 -2.52 22.01
N HIS A 361 7.23 -1.47 22.83
CA HIS A 361 8.02 -0.28 22.51
C HIS A 361 9.48 -0.63 22.20
N ASN A 362 10.14 -1.42 23.05
CA ASN A 362 11.53 -1.83 22.83
C ASN A 362 11.65 -2.69 21.56
N THR A 363 10.69 -3.59 21.32
CA THR A 363 10.68 -4.43 20.11
C THR A 363 10.52 -3.59 18.85
N TYR A 364 9.70 -2.53 18.88
CA TYR A 364 9.57 -1.58 17.78
C TYR A 364 10.91 -0.90 17.46
N GLU A 365 11.61 -0.37 18.47
CA GLU A 365 12.92 0.26 18.29
C GLU A 365 13.96 -0.73 17.75
N ASP A 366 13.95 -1.97 18.23
CA ASP A 366 14.86 -3.02 17.77
C ASP A 366 14.62 -3.40 16.30
N ILE A 367 13.34 -3.59 15.89
CA ILE A 367 12.99 -3.87 14.49
C ILE A 367 13.37 -2.68 13.61
N LEU A 368 13.09 -1.44 14.05
CA LEU A 368 13.40 -0.24 13.29
C LEU A 368 14.91 -0.08 13.07
N ASN A 369 15.70 -0.27 14.13
CA ASN A 369 17.16 -0.25 14.03
C ASN A 369 17.67 -1.35 13.09
N PHE A 370 17.13 -2.56 13.19
CA PHE A 370 17.48 -3.64 12.28
C PHE A 370 17.21 -3.29 10.81
N MET A 371 16.01 -2.79 10.51
CA MET A 371 15.63 -2.43 9.14
C MET A 371 16.54 -1.33 8.56
N LYS A 372 16.86 -0.30 9.36
CA LYS A 372 17.69 0.83 8.91
C LYS A 372 19.17 0.49 8.79
N ASN A 373 19.70 -0.33 9.70
CA ASN A 373 21.14 -0.39 9.92
C ASN A 373 21.75 -1.80 9.79
N GLU A 374 20.97 -2.87 9.93
CA GLU A 374 21.52 -4.23 10.03
C GLU A 374 21.08 -5.16 8.89
N ALA A 375 19.83 -5.07 8.45
CA ALA A 375 19.24 -6.00 7.48
C ALA A 375 19.83 -5.86 6.07
N GLY A 376 20.33 -4.68 5.72
CA GLY A 376 20.86 -4.35 4.39
C GLY A 376 19.77 -3.93 3.38
N PHE A 377 18.57 -3.58 3.84
CA PHE A 377 17.49 -3.07 2.98
C PHE A 377 17.83 -1.71 2.39
N ASP A 378 18.46 -0.84 3.19
CA ASP A 378 19.02 0.42 2.73
C ASP A 378 20.51 0.25 2.37
N GLN A 379 20.86 0.50 1.12
CA GLN A 379 22.23 0.37 0.61
C GLN A 379 22.70 1.72 0.05
N PRO A 380 23.86 2.26 0.49
CA PRO A 380 24.31 3.61 0.11
C PRO A 380 24.48 3.85 -1.39
N ASP A 381 24.76 2.79 -2.16
CA ASP A 381 24.94 2.80 -3.61
C ASP A 381 23.64 2.65 -4.40
N LYS A 382 22.49 2.51 -3.72
CA LYS A 382 21.17 2.37 -4.34
C LYS A 382 20.24 3.52 -3.96
N CYS A 383 19.50 4.03 -4.95
CA CYS A 383 18.49 5.06 -4.76
C CYS A 383 17.15 4.52 -4.22
N TYR A 384 17.04 3.22 -3.96
CA TYR A 384 15.81 2.50 -3.66
C TYR A 384 16.10 1.42 -2.60
N TYR A 385 15.06 0.97 -1.89
CA TYR A 385 15.20 -0.12 -0.93
C TYR A 385 15.30 -1.47 -1.62
N VAL A 386 16.16 -2.33 -1.09
CA VAL A 386 16.33 -3.72 -1.52
C VAL A 386 15.38 -4.59 -0.72
N GLU A 387 14.46 -5.29 -1.40
CA GLU A 387 13.46 -6.14 -0.72
C GLU A 387 14.11 -7.28 0.07
N ASN A 388 14.98 -8.05 -0.59
CA ASN A 388 15.68 -9.17 0.02
C ASN A 388 17.20 -9.06 -0.22
N PRO A 389 17.97 -8.55 0.77
CA PRO A 389 19.41 -8.37 0.65
C PRO A 389 20.20 -9.68 0.50
N MET A 390 19.61 -10.81 0.89
CA MET A 390 20.26 -12.13 0.86
C MET A 390 20.19 -12.84 -0.50
N SER A 391 19.39 -12.34 -1.44
CA SER A 391 19.22 -12.90 -2.79
C SER A 391 19.98 -12.13 -3.86
N GLN A 392 20.85 -11.19 -3.47
CA GLN A 392 21.51 -10.27 -4.38
C GLN A 392 22.47 -10.92 -5.40
N ASP A 393 22.85 -12.18 -5.18
CA ASP A 393 23.60 -12.96 -6.16
C ASP A 393 22.78 -13.29 -7.43
N TYR A 394 21.44 -13.23 -7.35
CA TYR A 394 20.54 -13.58 -8.46
C TYR A 394 19.28 -12.71 -8.60
N ARG A 395 19.00 -11.79 -7.66
CA ARG A 395 17.97 -10.74 -7.77
C ARG A 395 18.61 -9.36 -7.60
N CYS A 396 18.21 -8.37 -8.37
CA CYS A 396 18.73 -6.99 -8.26
C CYS A 396 18.27 -6.26 -6.98
N GLY A 397 17.22 -6.77 -6.34
CA GLY A 397 16.63 -6.24 -5.12
C GLY A 397 15.38 -5.40 -5.32
N LEU A 398 15.02 -5.05 -6.56
CA LEU A 398 13.74 -4.41 -6.88
C LEU A 398 12.61 -5.43 -6.76
N ASP A 399 11.60 -5.10 -5.96
CA ASP A 399 10.39 -5.93 -5.81
C ASP A 399 9.21 -5.02 -5.46
N ILE A 400 8.05 -5.25 -6.08
CA ILE A 400 6.81 -4.56 -5.76
C ILE A 400 6.39 -4.76 -4.30
N ALA A 401 6.86 -5.82 -3.64
CA ALA A 401 6.69 -6.06 -2.21
C ALA A 401 7.06 -4.87 -1.33
N THR A 402 8.10 -4.11 -1.69
CA THR A 402 8.48 -2.85 -1.01
C THR A 402 7.33 -1.83 -1.00
N ILE A 403 6.64 -1.69 -2.14
CA ILE A 403 5.51 -0.78 -2.34
C ILE A 403 4.26 -1.33 -1.65
N ILE A 404 3.98 -2.62 -1.79
CA ILE A 404 2.86 -3.29 -1.13
C ILE A 404 3.00 -3.13 0.39
N GLY A 405 4.18 -3.35 0.95
CA GLY A 405 4.47 -3.19 2.37
C GLY A 405 4.22 -1.77 2.85
N SER A 406 4.71 -0.77 2.09
CA SER A 406 4.47 0.65 2.39
C SER A 406 2.97 0.98 2.40
N ASN A 407 2.23 0.60 1.35
CA ASN A 407 0.78 0.82 1.27
C ASN A 407 0.01 0.09 2.38
N LEU A 408 0.41 -1.14 2.72
CA LEU A 408 -0.27 -1.96 3.71
C LEU A 408 -0.10 -1.40 5.13
N THR A 409 1.01 -0.73 5.42
CA THR A 409 1.31 -0.20 6.76
C THR A 409 0.97 1.29 6.95
N HIS A 410 0.69 2.01 5.87
CA HIS A 410 0.32 3.44 5.86
C HIS A 410 -1.05 3.63 5.19
N ASP A 411 -2.12 3.27 5.90
CA ASP A 411 -3.47 3.33 5.34
C ASP A 411 -4.12 4.71 5.52
N TYR A 412 -4.01 5.55 4.49
CA TYR A 412 -4.69 6.84 4.40
C TYR A 412 -6.25 6.72 4.44
N ILE A 413 -6.82 5.51 4.33
CA ILE A 413 -8.26 5.30 4.54
C ILE A 413 -8.64 5.50 6.02
N PHE A 414 -7.73 5.13 6.93
CA PHE A 414 -7.83 5.26 8.39
C PHE A 414 -7.16 6.54 8.95
N GLU A 415 -6.35 7.26 8.17
CA GLU A 415 -5.71 8.49 8.65
C GLU A 415 -6.76 9.55 9.09
N HIS A 416 -6.44 10.24 10.19
CA HIS A 416 -7.31 11.06 11.05
C HIS A 416 -8.32 10.34 11.97
N ASP A 417 -8.26 9.01 12.09
CA ASP A 417 -8.91 8.30 13.20
C ASP A 417 -8.14 8.52 14.52
N LEU A 418 -8.58 7.89 15.62
CA LEU A 418 -8.09 8.14 17.00
C LEU A 418 -6.55 8.23 17.16
N TYR A 419 -5.77 7.57 16.30
CA TYR A 419 -4.31 7.64 16.24
C TYR A 419 -3.82 7.62 14.78
N ASP A 420 -2.98 8.59 14.43
CA ASP A 420 -2.15 8.55 13.23
C ASP A 420 -0.85 7.81 13.58
N THR A 421 -0.90 6.47 13.53
CA THR A 421 0.25 5.63 13.88
C THR A 421 1.33 5.78 12.81
N GLU A 422 2.18 6.79 12.94
CA GLU A 422 3.26 7.06 12.00
C GLU A 422 4.45 6.11 12.24
N ILE A 423 4.88 5.44 11.17
CA ILE A 423 6.15 4.71 11.12
C ILE A 423 6.93 5.16 9.88
N PRO A 424 8.24 4.89 9.79
CA PRO A 424 9.02 5.21 8.58
C PRO A 424 8.61 4.37 7.36
N PHE A 425 9.18 4.69 6.20
CA PHE A 425 8.99 3.96 4.94
C PHE A 425 7.60 4.10 4.30
N SER A 426 6.96 5.26 4.48
CA SER A 426 5.69 5.61 3.85
C SER A 426 5.87 6.14 2.42
N SER A 427 4.76 6.54 1.78
CA SER A 427 4.74 7.24 0.49
C SER A 427 5.44 8.61 0.52
N LYS A 428 5.81 9.13 1.71
CA LYS A 428 6.65 10.32 1.93
C LYS A 428 8.12 10.07 1.56
N ASP A 429 8.57 8.82 1.62
CA ASP A 429 9.97 8.45 1.45
C ASP A 429 10.33 8.37 -0.05
N LEU A 430 11.30 9.19 -0.48
CA LEU A 430 11.76 9.22 -1.86
C LEU A 430 12.31 7.86 -2.32
N LYS A 431 12.90 7.03 -1.44
CA LYS A 431 13.38 5.70 -1.81
C LYS A 431 12.23 4.76 -2.16
N ILE A 432 11.10 4.84 -1.48
CA ILE A 432 9.88 4.08 -1.85
C ILE A 432 9.36 4.53 -3.22
N LEU A 433 9.34 5.84 -3.48
CA LEU A 433 8.98 6.35 -4.81
C LEU A 433 9.99 5.94 -5.89
N ASN A 434 11.27 5.84 -5.54
CA ASN A 434 12.31 5.35 -6.44
C ASN A 434 12.17 3.85 -6.72
N ASN A 435 11.73 3.04 -5.76
CA ASN A 435 11.34 1.64 -6.03
C ASN A 435 10.31 1.59 -7.17
N LEU A 436 9.26 2.43 -7.12
CA LEU A 436 8.24 2.51 -8.18
C LEU A 436 8.86 2.89 -9.53
N TYR A 437 9.67 3.94 -9.54
CA TYR A 437 10.34 4.44 -10.73
C TYR A 437 11.23 3.39 -11.40
N HIS A 438 12.10 2.73 -10.63
CA HIS A 438 13.05 1.76 -11.15
C HIS A 438 12.36 0.45 -11.56
N LEU A 439 11.33 0.00 -10.82
CA LEU A 439 10.50 -1.13 -11.23
C LEU A 439 9.81 -0.83 -12.56
N GLY A 440 9.16 0.33 -12.68
CA GLY A 440 8.44 0.69 -13.90
C GLY A 440 9.38 0.87 -15.09
N LYS A 441 10.56 1.49 -14.92
CA LYS A 441 11.60 1.53 -15.95
C LYS A 441 11.99 0.13 -16.42
N THR A 442 12.19 -0.79 -15.49
CA THR A 442 12.56 -2.18 -15.80
C THR A 442 11.44 -2.91 -16.53
N PHE A 443 10.20 -2.79 -16.06
CA PHE A 443 9.03 -3.44 -16.67
C PHE A 443 8.63 -2.85 -18.02
N VAL A 444 8.90 -1.56 -18.27
CA VAL A 444 8.81 -0.97 -19.61
C VAL A 444 9.79 -1.61 -20.59
N ASP A 445 10.99 -1.99 -20.12
CA ASP A 445 11.98 -2.63 -20.96
C ASP A 445 11.73 -4.13 -21.20
N ILE A 446 11.23 -4.85 -20.18
CA ILE A 446 11.08 -6.30 -20.28
C ILE A 446 9.69 -6.76 -20.72
N TYR A 447 8.60 -6.01 -20.50
CA TYR A 447 7.25 -6.41 -20.92
C TYR A 447 6.85 -5.75 -22.25
N PRO A 448 6.72 -6.50 -23.35
CA PRO A 448 6.35 -5.90 -24.64
C PRO A 448 5.00 -5.20 -24.67
N ILE A 449 4.04 -5.59 -23.81
CA ILE A 449 2.77 -4.85 -23.67
C ILE A 449 2.97 -3.39 -23.23
N ASN A 450 4.12 -3.04 -22.66
CA ASN A 450 4.46 -1.67 -22.24
C ASN A 450 5.14 -0.83 -23.34
N ASP A 451 5.18 -1.29 -24.60
CA ASP A 451 5.90 -0.62 -25.71
C ASP A 451 5.45 0.84 -25.95
N GLU A 452 4.23 1.22 -25.59
CA GLU A 452 3.77 2.61 -25.66
C GLU A 452 4.44 3.52 -24.61
N PHE A 453 4.65 3.03 -23.39
CA PHE A 453 5.36 3.76 -22.34
C PHE A 453 6.83 3.97 -22.70
N LYS A 454 7.43 2.97 -23.36
CA LYS A 454 8.78 3.06 -23.93
C LYS A 454 8.88 4.17 -24.98
N ARG A 455 7.91 4.24 -25.90
CA ARG A 455 7.83 5.29 -26.94
C ARG A 455 7.61 6.68 -26.35
N SER A 456 6.80 6.76 -25.29
CA SER A 456 6.49 8.00 -24.57
C SER A 456 7.53 8.40 -23.52
N GLN A 457 8.57 7.59 -23.32
CA GLN A 457 9.63 7.80 -22.31
C GLN A 457 9.09 7.96 -20.88
N LEU A 458 7.99 7.26 -20.58
CA LEU A 458 7.38 7.19 -19.27
C LEU A 458 7.80 5.91 -18.58
N SER A 459 8.12 6.01 -17.29
CA SER A 459 8.54 4.89 -16.44
C SER A 459 7.51 4.57 -15.35
N ILE A 460 6.36 5.24 -15.34
CA ILE A 460 5.24 4.96 -14.44
C ILE A 460 3.92 4.97 -15.24
N GLY A 461 2.90 4.32 -14.69
CA GLY A 461 1.58 4.13 -15.31
C GLY A 461 1.48 2.86 -16.16
N CYS A 462 2.56 2.10 -16.29
CA CYS A 462 2.65 0.89 -17.11
C CYS A 462 2.17 -0.38 -16.40
N CYS A 463 2.10 -1.50 -17.11
CA CYS A 463 1.88 -2.80 -16.48
C CYS A 463 3.08 -3.22 -15.61
N MET A 464 2.80 -3.74 -14.41
CA MET A 464 3.78 -4.04 -13.36
C MET A 464 3.68 -5.51 -12.94
N GLY A 465 4.81 -6.13 -12.60
CA GLY A 465 4.87 -7.50 -12.04
C GLY A 465 5.46 -7.52 -10.63
N ARG A 466 5.90 -8.71 -10.17
CA ARG A 466 6.49 -8.89 -8.83
C ARG A 466 7.88 -8.26 -8.74
N TYR A 467 8.84 -8.83 -9.45
CA TYR A 467 10.22 -8.37 -9.50
C TYR A 467 10.84 -8.72 -10.88
N PRO A 468 11.94 -8.08 -11.31
CA PRO A 468 12.47 -8.22 -12.66
C PRO A 468 12.90 -9.64 -13.06
N GLU A 469 13.45 -10.40 -12.12
CA GLU A 469 13.97 -11.75 -12.33
C GLU A 469 12.90 -12.85 -12.20
N ASP A 470 11.62 -12.46 -12.11
CA ASP A 470 10.51 -13.38 -11.97
C ASP A 470 10.44 -14.36 -13.15
N ILE A 471 10.26 -15.64 -12.83
CA ILE A 471 10.11 -16.75 -13.76
C ILE A 471 8.80 -17.53 -13.55
N TYR A 472 7.98 -17.15 -12.58
CA TYR A 472 6.68 -17.79 -12.35
C TYR A 472 5.65 -17.28 -13.36
N ASN A 473 5.07 -18.21 -14.11
CA ASN A 473 4.19 -17.89 -15.22
C ASN A 473 2.69 -18.11 -14.91
N GLY A 474 2.35 -18.27 -13.62
CA GLY A 474 0.97 -18.49 -13.14
C GLY A 474 0.58 -19.96 -12.96
N ASN A 475 1.33 -20.93 -13.49
CA ASN A 475 1.11 -22.36 -13.22
C ASN A 475 2.38 -23.22 -13.36
N GLY A 476 3.55 -22.58 -13.37
CA GLY A 476 4.84 -23.21 -13.58
C GLY A 476 5.95 -22.17 -13.74
N THR A 477 7.06 -22.59 -14.33
CA THR A 477 8.28 -21.77 -14.43
C THR A 477 8.69 -21.56 -15.88
N SER A 478 8.66 -20.30 -16.34
CA SER A 478 9.24 -19.86 -17.61
C SER A 478 9.73 -18.42 -17.49
N GLU A 479 8.80 -17.47 -17.43
CA GLU A 479 9.04 -16.04 -17.39
C GLU A 479 7.93 -15.38 -16.59
N GLY A 480 8.28 -14.34 -15.85
CA GLY A 480 7.33 -13.56 -15.07
C GLY A 480 6.41 -12.74 -15.97
N HIS A 481 5.22 -12.49 -15.45
CA HIS A 481 4.20 -11.69 -16.10
C HIS A 481 3.76 -10.53 -15.20
N PRO A 482 3.10 -9.50 -15.75
CA PRO A 482 2.38 -8.52 -14.97
C PRO A 482 1.30 -9.13 -14.05
N TRP A 483 1.04 -8.46 -12.92
CA TRP A 483 0.04 -8.84 -11.93
C TRP A 483 -0.95 -7.70 -11.69
N PHE A 484 -2.24 -8.00 -11.61
CA PHE A 484 -3.27 -6.99 -11.32
C PHE A 484 -3.04 -6.29 -9.98
N LEU A 485 -2.65 -7.05 -8.94
CA LEU A 485 -2.32 -6.48 -7.63
C LEU A 485 -1.10 -5.55 -7.69
N ALA A 486 -0.11 -5.83 -8.55
CA ALA A 486 1.10 -5.01 -8.64
C ALA A 486 0.80 -3.67 -9.32
N VAL A 487 0.00 -3.70 -10.39
CA VAL A 487 -0.50 -2.51 -11.08
C VAL A 487 -1.34 -1.66 -10.12
N SER A 488 -2.25 -2.28 -9.38
CA SER A 488 -3.14 -1.58 -8.45
C SER A 488 -2.40 -1.00 -7.24
N ASN A 489 -1.40 -1.69 -6.69
CA ASN A 489 -0.56 -1.15 -5.60
C ASN A 489 0.35 0.00 -6.08
N SER A 490 0.78 -0.02 -7.34
CA SER A 490 1.51 1.09 -7.94
C SER A 490 0.62 2.33 -8.05
N CYS A 491 -0.63 2.16 -8.47
CA CYS A 491 -1.65 3.21 -8.46
C CYS A 491 -1.89 3.77 -7.05
N LEU A 492 -2.09 2.87 -6.08
CA LEU A 492 -2.35 3.23 -4.69
C LEU A 492 -1.20 4.04 -4.08
N LEU A 493 0.06 3.69 -4.36
CA LEU A 493 1.21 4.44 -3.86
C LEU A 493 1.18 5.90 -4.35
N VAL A 494 0.90 6.12 -5.63
CA VAL A 494 0.84 7.48 -6.21
C VAL A 494 -0.29 8.29 -5.56
N TYR A 495 -1.48 7.71 -5.38
CA TYR A 495 -2.56 8.42 -4.69
C TYR A 495 -2.26 8.66 -3.20
N ASN A 496 -1.63 7.72 -2.51
CA ASN A 496 -1.16 7.90 -1.14
C ASN A 496 -0.16 9.06 -1.04
N THR A 497 0.74 9.22 -2.03
CA THR A 497 1.64 10.38 -2.10
C THR A 497 0.88 11.69 -2.28
N ILE A 498 -0.14 11.73 -3.13
CA ILE A 498 -0.96 12.93 -3.34
C ILE A 498 -1.73 13.29 -2.05
N MET A 499 -2.38 12.30 -1.43
CA MET A 499 -3.10 12.46 -0.17
C MET A 499 -2.19 13.01 0.93
N ASP A 500 -0.98 12.47 1.04
CA ASP A 500 0.00 12.96 1.99
C ASP A 500 0.33 14.46 1.81
N TYR A 501 0.56 14.91 0.57
CA TYR A 501 0.78 16.33 0.29
C TYR A 501 -0.42 17.20 0.65
N LEU A 502 -1.63 16.74 0.35
CA LEU A 502 -2.88 17.45 0.65
C LEU A 502 -3.12 17.57 2.16
N LEU A 503 -3.02 16.46 2.89
CA LEU A 503 -3.34 16.39 4.33
C LEU A 503 -2.24 17.03 5.19
N SER A 504 -0.97 16.77 4.89
CA SER A 504 0.17 17.33 5.63
C SER A 504 0.46 18.78 5.29
N LYS A 505 -0.17 19.35 4.25
CA LYS A 505 0.03 20.73 3.76
C LYS A 505 1.50 21.09 3.57
N ARG A 506 2.29 20.17 3.02
CA ARG A 506 3.74 20.29 2.92
C ARG A 506 4.22 20.67 1.53
N ASP A 507 5.39 21.28 1.50
CA ASP A 507 6.09 21.62 0.26
C ASP A 507 6.55 20.35 -0.48
N LEU A 508 6.57 20.43 -1.80
CA LEU A 508 7.17 19.44 -2.68
C LEU A 508 8.69 19.68 -2.72
N GLU A 509 9.47 18.62 -2.57
CA GLU A 509 10.93 18.69 -2.60
C GLU A 509 11.48 17.80 -3.72
N ILE A 510 12.20 18.41 -4.66
CA ILE A 510 12.83 17.73 -5.79
C ILE A 510 14.34 17.91 -5.66
N LEU A 511 15.05 16.80 -5.54
CA LEU A 511 16.51 16.80 -5.55
C LEU A 511 17.01 16.62 -6.99
N LEU A 512 17.71 17.61 -7.50
CA LEU A 512 18.45 17.58 -8.76
C LEU A 512 19.93 17.42 -8.44
N ALA A 513 20.41 16.18 -8.40
CA ALA A 513 21.82 15.92 -8.10
C ALA A 513 22.72 16.38 -9.26
N SER A 514 23.89 16.91 -8.90
CA SER A 514 24.93 17.39 -9.82
C SER A 514 25.57 16.27 -10.63
N SER A 515 25.61 15.04 -10.09
CA SER A 515 25.69 13.83 -10.89
C SER A 515 24.33 13.67 -11.58
N VAL A 516 24.28 14.08 -12.85
CA VAL A 516 23.11 14.04 -13.76
C VAL A 516 22.63 12.59 -14.07
N GLU A 517 22.87 11.65 -13.15
CA GLU A 517 22.37 10.28 -13.13
C GLU A 517 21.40 10.03 -11.96
N ALA A 518 20.89 11.07 -11.27
CA ALA A 518 19.84 10.91 -10.27
C ALA A 518 18.53 10.47 -10.92
N GLU A 519 18.50 9.20 -11.30
CA GLU A 519 17.38 8.39 -11.75
C GLU A 519 16.40 8.21 -10.59
N ASN A 520 15.74 9.29 -10.19
CA ASN A 520 14.71 9.29 -9.16
C ASN A 520 13.30 9.42 -9.75
N PHE A 521 12.31 9.24 -8.88
CA PHE A 521 10.89 9.29 -9.19
C PHE A 521 10.45 10.54 -9.96
N TRP A 522 11.00 11.71 -9.64
CA TRP A 522 10.63 12.97 -10.26
C TRP A 522 10.99 13.05 -11.75
N ASN A 523 11.89 12.20 -12.26
CA ASN A 523 12.11 12.02 -13.71
C ASN A 523 10.89 11.45 -14.45
N SER A 524 9.94 10.86 -13.73
CA SER A 524 8.67 10.44 -14.32
C SER A 524 7.78 11.64 -14.60
N ILE A 525 7.85 12.66 -13.75
CA ILE A 525 6.96 13.82 -13.78
C ILE A 525 7.54 14.93 -14.63
N PHE A 526 8.84 15.19 -14.47
CA PHE A 526 9.55 16.29 -15.10
C PHE A 526 10.58 15.79 -16.12
N GLU A 527 10.80 16.57 -17.18
CA GLU A 527 11.84 16.35 -18.20
C GLU A 527 13.22 16.77 -17.70
N LEU A 528 13.70 16.15 -16.62
CA LEU A 528 14.93 16.55 -15.94
C LEU A 528 16.20 16.24 -16.74
N SER A 529 16.19 15.20 -17.59
CA SER A 529 17.34 14.80 -18.42
C SER A 529 17.75 15.88 -19.45
N ASN A 530 16.85 16.81 -19.77
CA ASN A 530 17.13 17.92 -20.68
C ASN A 530 17.80 19.11 -19.96
N LEU A 531 17.78 19.13 -18.62
CA LEU A 531 18.37 20.20 -17.82
C LEU A 531 19.88 20.01 -17.73
N LYS A 532 20.63 21.02 -18.16
CA LYS A 532 22.08 21.10 -17.95
C LYS A 532 22.37 22.11 -16.87
N ILE A 533 22.49 21.60 -15.65
CA ILE A 533 22.94 22.38 -14.51
C ILE A 533 24.47 22.58 -14.66
N PRO A 534 24.97 23.82 -14.83
CA PRO A 534 26.40 24.08 -15.05
C PRO A 534 27.23 24.02 -13.76
N PHE A 535 26.61 23.59 -12.66
CA PHE A 535 27.14 23.63 -11.31
C PHE A 535 27.49 22.22 -10.84
N LYS A 536 28.50 22.12 -9.97
CA LYS A 536 28.93 20.83 -9.39
C LYS A 536 28.17 20.49 -8.11
N GLU A 537 27.36 21.43 -7.63
CA GLU A 537 26.57 21.32 -6.42
C GLU A 537 25.20 20.72 -6.73
N ASP A 538 24.67 19.91 -5.81
CA ASP A 538 23.29 19.45 -5.87
C ASP A 538 22.34 20.63 -5.70
N ILE A 539 21.15 20.52 -6.29
CA ILE A 539 20.11 21.54 -6.18
C ILE A 539 18.87 20.91 -5.57
N LYS A 540 18.43 21.48 -4.44
CA LYS A 540 17.14 21.17 -3.84
C LYS A 540 16.13 22.20 -4.30
N VAL A 541 15.17 21.76 -5.11
CA VAL A 541 14.03 22.57 -5.55
C VAL A 541 12.88 22.35 -4.58
N THR A 542 12.45 23.41 -3.91
CA THR A 542 11.25 23.44 -3.08
C THR A 542 10.12 24.08 -3.88
N ILE A 543 9.02 23.37 -4.05
CA ILE A 543 7.79 23.90 -4.66
C ILE A 543 6.78 24.10 -3.52
N PRO A 544 6.52 25.36 -3.09
CA PRO A 544 5.72 25.62 -1.90
C PRO A 544 4.28 25.12 -2.00
N TYR A 545 3.76 24.62 -0.88
CA TYR A 545 2.35 24.27 -0.73
C TYR A 545 1.45 25.43 -1.19
N GLY A 546 0.42 25.08 -1.97
CA GLY A 546 -0.58 26.03 -2.45
C GLY A 546 -0.19 26.88 -3.66
N SER A 547 1.07 26.79 -4.11
CA SER A 547 1.50 27.43 -5.36
C SER A 547 0.90 26.77 -6.60
N ASP A 548 0.84 27.50 -7.71
CA ASP A 548 0.26 26.97 -8.96
C ASP A 548 1.05 25.77 -9.49
N LEU A 549 2.38 25.80 -9.38
CA LEU A 549 3.23 24.66 -9.76
C LEU A 549 3.00 23.45 -8.84
N TRP A 550 2.75 23.66 -7.54
CA TRP A 550 2.42 22.57 -6.62
C TRP A 550 1.11 21.89 -7.02
N GLU A 551 0.07 22.67 -7.27
CA GLU A 551 -1.25 22.17 -7.67
C GLU A 551 -1.18 21.41 -9.00
N MET A 552 -0.46 21.95 -9.99
CA MET A 552 -0.24 21.29 -11.27
C MET A 552 0.54 19.98 -11.13
N THR A 553 1.53 19.92 -10.24
CA THR A 553 2.31 18.70 -10.00
C THR A 553 1.44 17.60 -9.43
N LEU A 554 0.56 17.92 -8.47
CA LEU A 554 -0.38 16.93 -7.92
C LEU A 554 -1.42 16.47 -8.95
N LYS A 555 -1.92 17.39 -9.79
CA LYS A 555 -2.80 17.03 -10.93
C LYS A 555 -2.09 16.12 -11.94
N ALA A 556 -0.82 16.35 -12.21
CA ALA A 556 -0.02 15.48 -13.07
C ALA A 556 0.16 14.08 -12.47
N LEU A 557 0.46 13.98 -11.16
CA LEU A 557 0.53 12.71 -10.43
C LEU A 557 -0.79 11.94 -10.51
N SER A 558 -1.93 12.62 -10.31
CA SER A 558 -3.26 11.99 -10.40
C SER A 558 -3.49 11.36 -11.77
N ARG A 559 -3.12 12.04 -12.85
CA ARG A 559 -3.22 11.51 -14.22
C ARG A 559 -2.30 10.32 -14.48
N PHE A 560 -1.12 10.29 -13.87
CA PHE A 560 -0.24 9.12 -13.91
C PHE A 560 -0.83 7.92 -13.17
N ALA A 561 -1.48 8.16 -12.03
CA ALA A 561 -2.17 7.11 -11.30
C ALA A 561 -3.33 6.52 -12.13
N ASP A 562 -4.09 7.37 -12.83
CA ASP A 562 -5.15 6.94 -13.75
C ASP A 562 -4.64 6.02 -14.88
N LEU A 563 -3.39 6.17 -15.33
CA LEU A 563 -2.81 5.26 -16.33
C LEU A 563 -2.75 3.81 -15.81
N TYR A 564 -2.41 3.58 -14.54
CA TYR A 564 -2.43 2.23 -13.96
C TYR A 564 -3.85 1.64 -13.92
N ILE A 565 -4.85 2.47 -13.61
CA ILE A 565 -6.26 2.06 -13.64
C ILE A 565 -6.65 1.63 -15.08
N LEU A 566 -6.19 2.36 -16.09
CA LEU A 566 -6.40 1.99 -17.48
C LEU A 566 -5.71 0.68 -17.86
N GLN A 567 -4.52 0.40 -17.35
CA GLN A 567 -3.86 -0.90 -17.57
C GLN A 567 -4.71 -2.04 -16.97
N VAL A 568 -5.24 -1.89 -15.76
CA VAL A 568 -6.16 -2.88 -15.16
C VAL A 568 -7.39 -3.07 -16.06
N ARG A 569 -8.00 -1.96 -16.48
CA ARG A 569 -9.14 -2.00 -17.38
C ARG A 569 -8.81 -2.73 -18.67
N MET A 570 -7.68 -2.48 -19.31
CA MET A 570 -7.36 -3.08 -20.61
C MET A 570 -7.20 -4.61 -20.56
N HIS A 571 -6.82 -5.15 -19.41
CA HIS A 571 -6.45 -6.57 -19.28
C HIS A 571 -7.44 -7.42 -18.50
N LEU A 572 -8.36 -6.82 -17.72
CA LEU A 572 -9.40 -7.57 -17.04
C LEU A 572 -10.50 -8.04 -18.00
N ASN A 573 -11.31 -9.00 -17.54
CA ASN A 573 -12.47 -9.45 -18.31
C ASN A 573 -13.56 -8.36 -18.39
N GLN A 574 -13.64 -7.65 -19.52
CA GLN A 574 -14.58 -6.54 -19.74
C GLN A 574 -16.05 -6.88 -19.50
N LYS A 575 -16.44 -8.16 -19.62
CA LYS A 575 -17.83 -8.58 -19.45
C LYS A 575 -18.20 -8.84 -18.00
N TYR A 576 -17.24 -9.29 -17.19
CA TYR A 576 -17.49 -9.82 -15.85
C TYR A 576 -16.67 -9.13 -14.75
N GLY A 577 -15.86 -8.13 -15.09
CA GLY A 577 -14.91 -7.48 -14.17
C GLY A 577 -13.94 -8.46 -13.52
N SER A 578 -13.71 -9.62 -14.15
CA SER A 578 -12.94 -10.68 -13.50
C SER A 578 -11.45 -10.42 -13.65
N MET A 579 -10.71 -10.53 -12.55
CA MET A 579 -9.25 -10.39 -12.47
C MET A 579 -8.62 -11.71 -12.00
N SER A 580 -7.69 -12.23 -12.79
CA SER A 580 -6.81 -13.32 -12.36
C SER A 580 -5.66 -12.80 -11.51
N GLU A 581 -4.73 -13.69 -11.17
CA GLU A 581 -3.43 -13.36 -10.59
C GLU A 581 -2.58 -12.51 -11.55
N GLN A 582 -2.44 -12.99 -12.79
CA GLN A 582 -1.54 -12.42 -13.79
C GLN A 582 -2.25 -12.13 -15.11
N PHE A 583 -1.58 -11.40 -15.99
CA PHE A 583 -1.93 -11.34 -17.41
C PHE A 583 -0.67 -11.37 -18.26
N ASP A 584 -0.75 -12.01 -19.42
CA ASP A 584 0.39 -12.34 -20.25
C ASP A 584 1.16 -11.09 -20.72
N ARG A 585 2.49 -11.11 -20.55
CA ARG A 585 3.38 -9.96 -20.82
C ARG A 585 3.47 -9.54 -22.29
N TYR A 586 2.93 -10.34 -23.22
CA TYR A 586 2.94 -10.07 -24.66
C TYR A 586 1.55 -9.73 -25.19
N THR A 587 0.53 -10.45 -24.73
CA THR A 587 -0.83 -10.38 -25.28
C THR A 587 -1.82 -9.68 -24.37
N GLY A 588 -1.50 -9.52 -23.08
CA GLY A 588 -2.40 -8.97 -22.08
C GLY A 588 -3.54 -9.90 -21.67
N ILE A 589 -3.51 -11.18 -22.09
CA ILE A 589 -4.55 -12.16 -21.76
C ILE A 589 -4.34 -12.69 -20.34
N MET A 590 -5.39 -12.67 -19.52
CA MET A 590 -5.40 -13.19 -18.16
C MET A 590 -4.90 -14.64 -18.05
N ARG A 591 -4.11 -14.91 -16.99
CA ARG A 591 -3.53 -16.22 -16.67
C ARG A 591 -3.25 -16.36 -15.17
N GLY A 592 -2.84 -17.56 -14.75
CA GLY A 592 -2.66 -17.91 -13.34
C GLY A 592 -4.01 -18.13 -12.65
N ALA A 593 -4.02 -18.03 -11.32
CA ALA A 593 -5.23 -18.25 -10.54
C ALA A 593 -6.35 -17.29 -10.96
N THR A 594 -7.54 -17.80 -11.28
CA THR A 594 -8.71 -16.99 -11.66
C THR A 594 -9.35 -16.33 -10.45
N ASP A 595 -9.95 -15.15 -10.60
CA ASP A 595 -10.70 -14.49 -9.51
C ASP A 595 -9.88 -14.39 -8.21
N LEU A 596 -8.62 -13.93 -8.32
CA LEU A 596 -7.73 -13.82 -7.17
C LEU A 596 -8.25 -12.73 -6.21
N SER A 597 -8.54 -13.11 -4.97
CA SER A 597 -9.01 -12.22 -3.91
C SER A 597 -8.15 -10.96 -3.75
N TRP A 598 -6.84 -11.12 -3.73
CA TRP A 598 -5.91 -10.02 -3.53
C TRP A 598 -5.86 -9.03 -4.71
N SER A 599 -6.11 -9.49 -5.95
CA SER A 599 -6.28 -8.60 -7.11
C SER A 599 -7.46 -7.64 -6.90
N TYR A 600 -8.62 -8.17 -6.48
CA TYR A 600 -9.81 -7.36 -6.20
C TYR A 600 -9.62 -6.39 -5.03
N SER A 601 -9.05 -6.87 -3.93
CA SER A 601 -8.75 -6.04 -2.76
C SER A 601 -7.81 -4.87 -3.11
N SER A 602 -6.78 -5.13 -3.92
CA SER A 602 -5.81 -4.12 -4.34
C SER A 602 -6.45 -3.05 -5.22
N PHE A 603 -7.22 -3.46 -6.24
CA PHE A 603 -7.90 -2.51 -7.13
C PHE A 603 -8.96 -1.69 -6.39
N TRP A 604 -9.76 -2.34 -5.53
CA TRP A 604 -10.78 -1.65 -4.77
C TRP A 604 -10.18 -0.58 -3.86
N THR A 605 -9.07 -0.91 -3.18
CA THR A 605 -8.37 0.03 -2.29
C THR A 605 -7.80 1.22 -3.09
N ALA A 606 -7.22 0.97 -4.26
CA ALA A 606 -6.71 2.02 -5.14
C ALA A 606 -7.82 2.95 -5.65
N GLY A 607 -8.96 2.40 -6.10
CA GLY A 607 -10.09 3.19 -6.59
C GLY A 607 -10.79 3.98 -5.48
N LEU A 608 -10.91 3.43 -4.26
CA LEU A 608 -11.40 4.20 -3.11
C LEU A 608 -10.43 5.34 -2.77
N MET A 609 -9.13 5.08 -2.77
CA MET A 609 -8.13 6.11 -2.48
C MET A 609 -8.22 7.24 -3.50
N ARG A 610 -8.34 6.92 -4.79
CA ARG A 610 -8.61 7.90 -5.84
C ARG A 610 -9.83 8.76 -5.53
N ALA A 611 -10.97 8.15 -5.22
CA ALA A 611 -12.20 8.88 -4.91
C ALA A 611 -12.02 9.83 -3.72
N LYS A 612 -11.32 9.38 -2.66
CA LYS A 612 -10.94 10.24 -1.54
C LYS A 612 -10.03 11.39 -1.98
N THR A 613 -8.99 11.13 -2.78
CA THR A 613 -8.08 12.16 -3.27
C THR A 613 -8.80 13.22 -4.10
N LEU A 614 -9.72 12.82 -4.97
CA LEU A 614 -10.54 13.77 -5.74
C LEU A 614 -11.41 14.63 -4.82
N SER A 615 -12.04 14.04 -3.80
CA SER A 615 -12.79 14.81 -2.81
C SER A 615 -11.91 15.79 -2.02
N GLU A 616 -10.69 15.42 -1.65
CA GLU A 616 -9.75 16.33 -0.98
C GLU A 616 -9.25 17.44 -1.92
N PHE A 617 -9.11 17.19 -3.22
CA PHE A 617 -8.85 18.24 -4.20
C PHE A 617 -9.99 19.27 -4.25
N ASP A 618 -11.24 18.82 -4.25
CA ASP A 618 -12.41 19.70 -4.26
C ASP A 618 -12.44 20.59 -3.00
N LYS A 619 -12.23 19.99 -1.81
CA LYS A 619 -12.13 20.73 -0.54
C LYS A 619 -11.01 21.76 -0.56
N TYR A 620 -9.84 21.39 -1.10
CA TYR A 620 -8.72 22.31 -1.25
C TYR A 620 -9.07 23.48 -2.17
N ALA A 621 -9.72 23.23 -3.31
CA ALA A 621 -10.13 24.27 -4.25
C ALA A 621 -11.15 25.23 -3.62
N GLU A 622 -12.16 24.71 -2.92
CA GLU A 622 -13.14 25.51 -2.15
C GLU A 622 -12.45 26.39 -1.10
N GLN A 623 -11.49 25.84 -0.34
CA GLN A 623 -10.73 26.60 0.64
C GLN A 623 -9.92 27.73 0.00
N LYS A 624 -9.23 27.46 -1.10
CA LYS A 624 -8.44 28.45 -1.86
C LYS A 624 -9.32 29.58 -2.40
N GLU A 625 -10.54 29.28 -2.86
CA GLU A 625 -11.49 30.30 -3.31
C GLU A 625 -11.96 31.21 -2.16
N MET A 626 -12.25 30.64 -0.99
CA MET A 626 -12.65 31.41 0.20
C MET A 626 -11.53 32.34 0.68
N ASP A 627 -10.29 31.87 0.73
CA ASP A 627 -9.14 32.66 1.16
C ASP A 627 -8.90 33.84 0.20
N ASN A 628 -8.96 33.60 -1.11
CA ASN A 628 -8.83 34.65 -2.14
C ASN A 628 -10.01 35.65 -2.13
N GLY A 629 -11.21 35.21 -1.75
CA GLY A 629 -12.40 36.06 -1.63
C GLY A 629 -12.30 37.05 -0.47
N ASN A 630 -11.73 36.61 0.66
CA ASN A 630 -11.51 37.46 1.83
C ASN A 630 -10.42 38.52 1.58
N ASP A 631 -9.33 38.17 0.87
CA ASP A 631 -8.27 39.12 0.50
C ASP A 631 -8.72 40.20 -0.49
N ARG A 632 -9.84 40.00 -1.20
CA ARG A 632 -10.45 41.03 -2.07
C ARG A 632 -11.46 41.93 -1.35
N MET A 633 -11.85 41.60 -0.12
CA MET A 633 -12.75 42.41 0.72
C MET A 633 -12.02 43.32 1.72
N PHE A 634 -10.72 43.16 1.89
CA PHE A 634 -9.82 44.08 2.61
C PHE A 634 -9.03 44.95 1.62
#